data_AF-A0A9R0J251-F1
#
_entry.id   AF-A0A9R0J251-F1
#
_cell.length_a   1.000
_cell.length_b   1.000
_cell.length_c   1.000
_cell.angle_alpha   90.00
_cell.angle_beta   90.00
_cell.angle_gamma   90.00
#
_symmetry.space_group_name_H-M   'P 1'
#
loop_
_entity.id
_entity.type
_entity.pdbx_description
1 polymer ?
#
loop_
_entity_poly.entity_id
_entity_poly.type
_entity_poly.pdbx_seq_one_letter_code
_entity_poly.pdbx_strand_id
1 'polypeptide(L)'
;MDASNVVSAAQWIGSSLNQEANALTGVKNQVENLKKELQFMQQYLQDADAKKEVGEDHTLISHMRQLAFDAEDVIDSYVLKVHAHQSDESWFIRSAYFLLNLPHIYKVKEQIEQVQSGLKQIIEKLKTYGLTKITQPVQKRAQFPRSYPYDDDNGEYVVGLEKDIPKLIRVLKGEGMAKVRGLAIVGMGGSGKTTLARKLYNHSSIRECFNCKAWVSVSQEWNTAHLLSEILRQVGGLKETTTTKLNDGSSVPELVAELREILEKKSYLVVLDDVWGSKALKEMRPVLLCGNVSGGGKIIITSRNEEIADFQNLQSNLYSYEPKPLNEDESWMLFNKISLSHRTNYNKDKFENLGREMLRKCYGLPLAIVVLAGILNTKGSYEEWLLVSKAVRSRVMQGSCTNTYGSVQDLMALSYDDLPYEIKPCFLYLSVFPEDCKISAGMLVRMWIAEGLVVAHVEEAVSLEEVAMQRLEELSHRFLIQVVKTNFNGAIQKFQLHDLLRDLCEKKAKEQSFLQIYTSIYNSTTMRVDALTKAVQARRVALHSSTSFPKQISNLRSLVMLTKSSILTSAYDIKETLGLKVVINSFNLLRLLNLWGIRTSSGKLPSQIGSLIHLRYLGVRASNIGSLPSSIGNLRNLLTLDYRDIDHGPVRIPKSLHKLALLRHLFLPIECTWVNKEMVLSGLKDLKILWGVRCKPSKRWKRDDVDWFSREMTTLSTSVEKLKVVVSTKENLEAAFSCPSLILHRLRTFHCEWDSDIALHRVNPVFRHSQHLLKLVLVGKIQVDNLCFVLPSNLVILELKDSMLEEWDGNDNPMIAIGSLSHLKVLKLSNSYLGSTFLCTVGSFPALEELYIKSLKNLKTWSVCEDAMSSLKKLVILYCVELREFPQGLPFMATLQQLEYFEVPDEFGKEAIECGWSEQMLKLPHNIGDIIKSCDSDVDVSSISKLHEQLTAGVFLKDKKEKFWVMKKHFRYYNCFILYPQISCEACQCSLYGGRWECNEMEESNGGAFVRVGKLKSVPSDTSAPIVRGEFLAKYLTPNTRYEVAFVVMLPQSAFKRGMPSATCLSEIYESSRSELLQQEHHLSDKPRDEWVQLSGGEFQSPLFSSDSVFIVFTLRKIPVGLVIQGVVFEPKLEVIAP
;
A
#
# COMPACT_ATOMS: atom_id res chain seq x y z
N MET A 1 -20.77 21.90 -13.08
CA MET A 1 -21.80 22.46 -12.18
C MET A 1 -22.18 21.42 -11.16
N ASP A 2 -22.00 21.69 -9.87
CA ASP A 2 -22.19 20.64 -8.84
C ASP A 2 -23.65 20.57 -8.37
N ALA A 3 -24.40 19.61 -8.93
CA ALA A 3 -25.76 19.26 -8.52
C ALA A 3 -25.83 18.61 -7.12
N SER A 4 -24.69 18.17 -6.58
CA SER A 4 -24.66 17.23 -5.46
C SER A 4 -25.24 17.79 -4.16
N ASN A 5 -25.05 19.08 -3.86
CA ASN A 5 -25.66 19.67 -2.66
C ASN A 5 -27.19 19.63 -2.71
N VAL A 6 -27.78 19.83 -3.89
CA VAL A 6 -29.23 19.74 -4.10
C VAL A 6 -29.71 18.29 -4.02
N VAL A 7 -28.93 17.35 -4.56
CA VAL A 7 -29.18 15.90 -4.46
C VAL A 7 -29.14 15.45 -3.00
N SER A 8 -28.08 15.80 -2.28
CA SER A 8 -27.87 15.48 -0.88
C SER A 8 -28.98 16.06 -0.01
N ALA A 9 -29.39 17.32 -0.26
CA ALA A 9 -30.51 17.94 0.43
C ALA A 9 -31.84 17.22 0.13
N ALA A 10 -32.18 16.96 -1.14
CA ALA A 10 -33.41 16.27 -1.52
C ALA A 10 -33.51 14.85 -0.91
N GLN A 11 -32.40 14.13 -0.92
CA GLN A 11 -32.29 12.80 -0.34
C GLN A 11 -32.34 12.85 1.19
N TRP A 12 -31.65 13.80 1.80
CA TRP A 12 -31.69 14.03 3.24
C TRP A 12 -33.12 14.33 3.70
N ILE A 13 -33.83 15.23 3.03
CA ILE A 13 -35.25 15.52 3.33
C ILE A 13 -36.09 14.25 3.21
N GLY A 14 -35.84 13.44 2.17
CA GLY A 14 -36.48 12.13 2.03
C GLY A 14 -36.21 11.19 3.20
N SER A 15 -34.97 11.15 3.69
CA SER A 15 -34.60 10.34 4.87
C SER A 15 -35.20 10.87 6.17
N SER A 16 -35.25 12.19 6.36
CA SER A 16 -35.85 12.85 7.53
C SER A 16 -37.36 12.64 7.58
N LEU A 17 -38.05 12.64 6.43
CA LEU A 17 -39.47 12.28 6.34
C LEU A 17 -39.75 10.86 6.86
N ASN A 18 -38.79 9.94 6.72
CA ASN A 18 -38.92 8.57 7.20
C ASN A 18 -38.47 8.42 8.66
N GLN A 19 -37.31 8.99 9.03
CA GLN A 19 -36.69 8.84 10.36
C GLN A 19 -37.39 9.71 11.42
N GLU A 20 -37.83 10.91 11.06
CA GLU A 20 -38.41 11.91 11.95
C GLU A 20 -39.91 12.16 11.64
N ALA A 21 -40.59 11.15 11.08
CA ALA A 21 -41.99 11.23 10.63
C ALA A 21 -42.94 11.81 11.70
N ASN A 22 -42.73 11.42 12.97
CA ASN A 22 -43.53 11.88 14.10
C ASN A 22 -43.32 13.37 14.40
N ALA A 23 -42.09 13.87 14.29
CA ALA A 23 -41.78 15.28 14.52
C ALA A 23 -42.34 16.18 13.41
N LEU A 24 -42.42 15.66 12.18
CA LEU A 24 -42.82 16.40 10.97
C LEU A 24 -44.33 16.38 10.69
N THR A 25 -45.15 15.73 11.52
CA THR A 25 -46.61 15.56 11.30
C THR A 25 -47.37 16.84 10.92
N GLY A 26 -47.03 17.99 11.51
CA GLY A 26 -47.68 19.28 11.22
C GLY A 26 -47.23 20.03 9.95
N VAL A 27 -46.12 19.61 9.34
CA VAL A 27 -45.48 20.24 8.15
C VAL A 27 -45.16 19.24 7.03
N LYS A 28 -45.61 17.99 7.16
CA LYS A 28 -45.24 16.87 6.27
C LYS A 28 -45.47 17.19 4.80
N ASN A 29 -46.63 17.74 4.45
CA ASN A 29 -46.98 18.06 3.06
C ASN A 29 -46.06 19.15 2.47
N GLN A 30 -45.73 20.18 3.26
CA GLN A 30 -44.80 21.24 2.86
C GLN A 30 -43.40 20.67 2.61
N VAL A 31 -42.92 19.79 3.50
CA VAL A 31 -41.61 19.13 3.38
C VAL A 31 -41.57 18.17 2.18
N GLU A 32 -42.65 17.43 1.90
CA GLU A 32 -42.76 16.58 0.71
C GLU A 32 -42.76 17.40 -0.60
N ASN A 33 -43.42 18.55 -0.62
CA ASN A 33 -43.39 19.45 -1.77
C ASN A 33 -42.00 20.05 -1.98
N LEU A 34 -41.34 20.48 -0.91
CA LEU A 34 -39.96 20.97 -0.96
C LEU A 34 -38.99 19.90 -1.49
N LYS A 35 -39.15 18.64 -1.06
CA LYS A 35 -38.40 17.50 -1.60
C LYS A 35 -38.59 17.37 -3.11
N LYS A 36 -39.84 17.40 -3.59
CA LYS A 36 -40.14 17.30 -5.04
C LYS A 36 -39.47 18.44 -5.81
N GLU A 37 -39.54 19.67 -5.32
CA GLU A 37 -38.92 20.84 -5.96
C GLU A 37 -37.38 20.73 -6.04
N LEU A 38 -36.73 20.24 -4.98
CA LEU A 38 -35.29 19.97 -5.00
C LEU A 38 -34.93 18.82 -5.95
N GLN A 39 -35.74 17.76 -6.03
CA GLN A 39 -35.56 16.68 -7.02
C GLN A 39 -35.72 17.19 -8.46
N PHE A 40 -36.67 18.10 -8.70
CA PHE A 40 -36.80 18.77 -9.99
C PHE A 40 -35.55 19.59 -10.32
N MET A 41 -35.07 20.40 -9.38
CA MET A 41 -33.85 21.20 -9.56
C MET A 41 -32.61 20.34 -9.85
N GLN A 42 -32.47 19.19 -9.18
CA GLN A 42 -31.41 18.21 -9.46
C GLN A 42 -31.38 17.79 -10.93
N GLN A 43 -32.54 17.48 -11.53
CA GLN A 43 -32.62 17.00 -12.92
C GLN A 43 -32.11 18.05 -13.92
N TYR A 44 -32.40 19.33 -13.68
CA TYR A 44 -31.88 20.43 -14.51
C TYR A 44 -30.37 20.65 -14.31
N LEU A 45 -29.87 20.49 -13.08
CA LEU A 45 -28.44 20.63 -12.80
C LEU A 45 -27.60 19.52 -13.42
N GLN A 46 -28.15 18.30 -13.53
CA GLN A 46 -27.52 17.20 -14.25
C GLN A 46 -27.39 17.50 -15.76
N ASP A 47 -28.42 18.08 -16.38
CA ASP A 47 -28.39 18.52 -17.78
C ASP A 47 -27.39 19.67 -18.01
N ALA A 48 -27.35 20.64 -17.09
CA ALA A 48 -26.41 21.75 -17.14
C ALA A 48 -24.95 21.29 -17.00
N ASP A 49 -24.67 20.30 -16.13
CA ASP A 49 -23.33 19.71 -16.01
C ASP A 49 -22.95 18.89 -17.26
N ALA A 50 -23.91 18.20 -17.88
CA ALA A 50 -23.69 17.41 -19.09
C ALA A 50 -23.42 18.26 -20.34
N LYS A 51 -24.18 19.35 -20.55
CA LYS A 51 -24.04 20.22 -21.72
C LYS A 51 -22.84 21.17 -21.62
N LYS A 52 -22.30 21.43 -20.43
CA LYS A 52 -21.24 22.43 -20.17
C LYS A 52 -21.55 23.83 -20.76
N GLU A 53 -22.81 24.10 -21.11
CA GLU A 53 -23.23 25.21 -21.99
C GLU A 53 -23.49 26.53 -21.25
N VAL A 54 -23.47 26.54 -19.91
CA VAL A 54 -23.69 27.79 -19.18
C VAL A 54 -22.34 28.39 -18.82
N GLY A 55 -21.82 29.18 -19.76
CA GLY A 55 -20.93 30.27 -19.43
C GLY A 55 -21.60 31.21 -18.43
N GLU A 56 -20.88 31.51 -17.35
CA GLU A 56 -20.96 32.75 -16.57
C GLU A 56 -22.04 33.00 -15.50
N ASP A 57 -23.02 32.14 -15.21
CA ASP A 57 -23.88 32.37 -14.01
C ASP A 57 -23.47 31.54 -12.80
N HIS A 58 -22.21 31.70 -12.36
CA HIS A 58 -21.73 31.24 -11.05
C HIS A 58 -22.63 31.70 -9.89
N THR A 59 -23.31 32.83 -10.07
CA THR A 59 -24.28 33.40 -9.13
C THR A 59 -25.53 32.53 -8.99
N LEU A 60 -26.03 31.92 -10.07
CA LEU A 60 -27.24 31.11 -10.04
C LEU A 60 -27.00 29.80 -9.27
N ILE A 61 -25.87 29.15 -9.52
CA ILE A 61 -25.47 27.91 -8.84
C ILE A 61 -25.22 28.17 -7.35
N SER A 62 -24.60 29.29 -6.98
CA SER A 62 -24.41 29.63 -5.57
C SER A 62 -25.73 29.88 -4.85
N HIS A 63 -26.69 30.56 -5.50
CA HIS A 63 -28.04 30.74 -4.94
C HIS A 63 -28.79 29.41 -4.77
N MET A 64 -28.70 28.49 -5.73
CA MET A 64 -29.32 27.15 -5.60
C MET A 64 -28.78 26.37 -4.42
N ARG A 65 -27.45 26.37 -4.25
CA ARG A 65 -26.80 25.72 -3.12
C ARG A 65 -27.29 26.32 -1.81
N GLN A 66 -27.37 27.65 -1.73
CA GLN A 66 -27.88 28.34 -0.54
C GLN A 66 -29.33 27.96 -0.22
N LEU A 67 -30.22 27.88 -1.21
CA LEU A 67 -31.61 27.47 -0.97
C LEU A 67 -31.76 26.01 -0.54
N ALA A 68 -31.01 25.09 -1.16
CA ALA A 68 -30.97 23.70 -0.72
C ALA A 68 -30.44 23.59 0.71
N PHE A 69 -29.50 24.45 1.04
CA PHE A 69 -28.93 24.58 2.35
C PHE A 69 -29.94 25.11 3.38
N ASP A 70 -30.64 26.19 3.08
CA ASP A 70 -31.67 26.79 3.94
C ASP A 70 -32.82 25.82 4.18
N ALA A 71 -33.24 25.07 3.15
CA ALA A 71 -34.25 24.03 3.25
C ALA A 71 -33.93 23.01 4.35
N GLU A 72 -32.71 22.47 4.34
CA GLU A 72 -32.29 21.50 5.33
C GLU A 72 -32.17 22.10 6.73
N ASP A 73 -31.63 23.33 6.87
CA ASP A 73 -31.46 23.97 8.18
C ASP A 73 -32.79 24.29 8.84
N VAL A 74 -33.79 24.71 8.06
CA VAL A 74 -35.15 24.96 8.55
C VAL A 74 -35.76 23.66 9.10
N ILE A 75 -35.60 22.54 8.37
CA ILE A 75 -36.12 21.24 8.81
C ILE A 75 -35.34 20.74 10.03
N ASP A 76 -34.01 20.75 10.01
CA ASP A 76 -33.17 20.28 11.12
C ASP A 76 -33.41 21.11 12.39
N SER A 77 -33.55 22.42 12.27
CA SER A 77 -33.85 23.32 13.39
C SER A 77 -35.25 23.10 13.96
N TYR A 78 -36.23 22.79 13.10
CA TYR A 78 -37.57 22.42 13.54
C TYR A 78 -37.56 21.10 14.32
N VAL A 79 -36.88 20.08 13.79
CA VAL A 79 -36.72 18.77 14.47
C VAL A 79 -36.04 18.95 15.84
N LEU A 80 -34.97 19.74 15.93
CA LEU A 80 -34.32 20.07 17.20
C LEU A 80 -35.28 20.66 18.23
N LYS A 81 -36.10 21.64 17.83
CA LYS A 81 -37.05 22.30 18.72
C LYS A 81 -38.14 21.37 19.21
N VAL A 82 -38.66 20.51 18.33
CA VAL A 82 -39.68 19.51 18.69
C VAL A 82 -39.11 18.54 19.73
N HIS A 83 -37.88 18.05 19.55
CA HIS A 83 -37.24 17.10 20.47
C HIS A 83 -36.83 17.73 21.81
N ALA A 84 -36.44 19.02 21.84
CA ALA A 84 -36.08 19.72 23.08
C ALA A 84 -37.23 19.79 24.11
N HIS A 85 -38.48 19.61 23.67
CA HIS A 85 -39.68 19.70 24.52
C HIS A 85 -40.39 18.35 24.71
N GLN A 86 -39.80 17.25 24.22
CA GLN A 86 -40.33 15.88 24.40
C GLN A 86 -39.77 15.14 25.62
N SER A 87 -39.00 15.82 26.49
CA SER A 87 -38.36 15.20 27.65
C SER A 87 -39.27 14.91 28.85
N ASP A 88 -40.57 15.28 28.80
CA ASP A 88 -41.56 14.98 29.84
C ASP A 88 -42.62 13.97 29.36
N GLU A 89 -42.78 12.86 30.08
CA GLU A 89 -43.44 11.62 29.62
C GLU A 89 -44.99 11.62 29.59
N SER A 90 -45.69 12.74 29.80
CA SER A 90 -47.16 12.74 29.93
C SER A 90 -47.92 13.04 28.62
N TRP A 91 -48.83 12.14 28.23
CA TRP A 91 -49.61 12.21 26.97
C TRP A 91 -50.61 13.37 26.89
N PHE A 92 -51.16 13.84 28.03
CA PHE A 92 -52.05 15.00 28.11
C PHE A 92 -51.34 16.33 27.77
N ILE A 93 -50.02 16.40 27.98
CA ILE A 93 -49.22 17.59 27.64
C ILE A 93 -48.91 17.61 26.13
N ARG A 94 -48.78 16.44 25.47
CA ARG A 94 -48.52 16.36 24.02
C ARG A 94 -49.63 16.95 23.15
N SER A 95 -50.90 16.75 23.52
CA SER A 95 -52.06 17.30 22.80
C SER A 95 -52.26 18.80 23.06
N ALA A 96 -52.05 19.26 24.29
CA ALA A 96 -52.06 20.69 24.64
C ALA A 96 -50.88 21.47 23.99
N TYR A 97 -49.73 20.82 23.83
CA TYR A 97 -48.52 21.40 23.22
C TYR A 97 -48.61 21.50 21.68
N PHE A 98 -49.35 20.60 21.02
CA PHE A 98 -49.66 20.71 19.59
C PHE A 98 -50.41 22.02 19.27
N LEU A 99 -51.30 22.45 20.17
CA LEU A 99 -52.01 23.74 20.04
C LEU A 99 -51.10 24.95 20.36
N LEU A 100 -50.19 24.84 21.33
CA LEU A 100 -49.24 25.91 21.69
C LEU A 100 -48.14 26.14 20.63
N ASN A 101 -47.83 25.13 19.81
CA ASN A 101 -46.83 25.21 18.73
C ASN A 101 -47.38 25.67 17.37
N LEU A 102 -48.68 25.96 17.26
CA LEU A 102 -49.28 26.51 16.03
C LEU A 102 -48.53 27.74 15.47
N PRO A 103 -48.06 28.72 16.29
CA PRO A 103 -47.30 29.86 15.79
C PRO A 103 -45.92 29.47 15.23
N HIS A 104 -45.27 28.46 15.81
CA HIS A 104 -43.98 27.97 15.33
C HIS A 104 -44.13 27.12 14.08
N ILE A 105 -45.15 26.27 14.01
CA ILE A 105 -45.51 25.53 12.80
C ILE A 105 -45.82 26.52 11.66
N TYR A 106 -46.55 27.60 11.95
CA TYR A 106 -46.82 28.65 10.97
C TYR A 106 -45.54 29.34 10.49
N LYS A 107 -44.64 29.73 11.41
CA LYS A 107 -43.34 30.32 11.07
C LYS A 107 -42.46 29.39 10.22
N VAL A 108 -42.44 28.10 10.53
CA VAL A 108 -41.67 27.10 9.74
C VAL A 108 -42.32 26.87 8.38
N LYS A 109 -43.67 26.85 8.30
CA LYS A 109 -44.38 26.81 7.01
C LYS A 109 -44.05 28.01 6.16
N GLU A 110 -44.08 29.22 6.72
CA GLU A 110 -43.70 30.46 6.05
C GLU A 110 -42.25 30.40 5.54
N GLN A 111 -41.30 29.92 6.36
CA GLN A 111 -39.91 29.73 5.95
C GLN A 111 -39.76 28.70 4.82
N ILE A 112 -40.48 27.58 4.88
CA ILE A 112 -40.49 26.58 3.81
C ILE A 112 -41.08 27.19 2.53
N GLU A 113 -42.18 27.93 2.62
CA GLU A 113 -42.84 28.59 1.48
C GLU A 113 -41.93 29.66 0.84
N GLN A 114 -41.15 30.40 1.64
CA GLN A 114 -40.13 31.32 1.14
C GLN A 114 -39.05 30.60 0.34
N VAL A 115 -38.52 29.48 0.86
CA VAL A 115 -37.53 28.66 0.14
C VAL A 115 -38.14 28.09 -1.15
N GLN A 116 -39.37 27.57 -1.10
CA GLN A 116 -40.08 27.06 -2.28
C GLN A 116 -40.29 28.14 -3.35
N SER A 117 -40.68 29.35 -2.96
CA SER A 117 -40.82 30.48 -3.89
C SER A 117 -39.49 30.80 -4.59
N GLY A 118 -38.39 30.81 -3.84
CA GLY A 118 -37.05 30.98 -4.40
C GLY A 118 -36.66 29.86 -5.38
N LEU A 119 -36.95 28.60 -5.04
CA LEU A 119 -36.69 27.46 -5.93
C LEU A 119 -37.47 27.56 -7.24
N LYS A 120 -38.76 27.96 -7.19
CA LYS A 120 -39.61 28.12 -8.38
C LYS A 120 -39.08 29.20 -9.34
N GLN A 121 -38.69 30.37 -8.82
CA GLN A 121 -38.11 31.43 -9.64
C GLN A 121 -36.84 30.97 -10.36
N ILE A 122 -36.00 30.18 -9.67
CA ILE A 122 -34.80 29.61 -10.27
C ILE A 122 -35.12 28.58 -11.35
N ILE A 123 -36.08 27.69 -11.11
CA ILE A 123 -36.50 26.68 -12.09
C ILE A 123 -37.06 27.36 -13.35
N GLU A 124 -37.79 28.47 -13.21
CA GLU A 124 -38.24 29.27 -14.35
C GLU A 124 -37.07 29.87 -15.14
N LYS A 125 -36.07 30.44 -14.46
CA LYS A 125 -34.84 30.91 -15.11
C LYS A 125 -34.09 29.78 -15.84
N LEU A 126 -34.02 28.59 -15.26
CA LEU A 126 -33.37 27.43 -15.89
C LEU A 126 -34.07 26.98 -17.19
N LYS A 127 -35.40 27.09 -17.24
CA LYS A 127 -36.19 26.77 -18.45
C LYS A 127 -35.91 27.77 -19.57
N THR A 128 -35.74 29.06 -19.26
CA THR A 128 -35.39 30.07 -20.26
C THR A 128 -34.00 29.87 -20.87
N TYR A 129 -33.07 29.19 -20.18
CA TYR A 129 -31.77 28.79 -20.73
C TYR A 129 -31.81 27.53 -21.62
N GLY A 130 -32.99 26.97 -21.94
CA GLY A 130 -33.12 25.83 -22.85
C GLY A 130 -32.71 24.47 -22.26
N LEU A 131 -32.56 24.38 -20.94
CA LEU A 131 -32.25 23.11 -20.26
C LEU A 131 -33.47 22.18 -20.27
N THR A 132 -33.22 20.91 -20.55
CA THR A 132 -34.24 19.87 -20.74
C THR A 132 -34.20 18.87 -19.60
N LYS A 133 -35.36 18.29 -19.27
CA LYS A 133 -35.46 17.25 -18.25
C LYS A 133 -34.75 15.97 -18.73
N ILE A 134 -33.61 15.63 -18.13
CA ILE A 134 -32.98 14.32 -18.37
C ILE A 134 -33.74 13.26 -17.58
N THR A 135 -34.37 12.32 -18.28
CA THR A 135 -35.11 11.19 -17.69
C THR A 135 -34.31 9.88 -17.68
N GLN A 136 -33.07 9.88 -18.18
CA GLN A 136 -32.31 8.63 -18.37
C GLN A 136 -31.47 8.25 -17.14
N PRO A 137 -31.50 6.98 -16.71
CA PRO A 137 -30.53 6.45 -15.77
C PRO A 137 -29.15 6.41 -16.45
N VAL A 138 -28.13 6.93 -15.76
CA VAL A 138 -26.73 6.83 -16.20
C VAL A 138 -26.40 5.35 -16.40
N GLN A 139 -26.03 4.95 -17.61
CA GLN A 139 -25.65 3.58 -17.92
C GLN A 139 -24.46 3.16 -17.03
N LYS A 140 -24.69 2.17 -16.17
CA LYS A 140 -23.63 1.50 -15.42
C LYS A 140 -22.69 0.80 -16.39
N ARG A 141 -21.45 1.31 -16.52
CA ARG A 141 -20.38 0.57 -17.20
C ARG A 141 -20.04 -0.68 -16.39
N ALA A 142 -19.89 -1.81 -17.08
CA ALA A 142 -19.51 -3.08 -16.49
C ALA A 142 -18.19 -2.94 -15.70
N GLN A 143 -18.22 -3.43 -14.45
CA GLN A 143 -17.05 -3.53 -13.59
C GLN A 143 -16.19 -4.70 -14.07
N PHE A 144 -14.99 -4.40 -14.54
CA PHE A 144 -13.96 -5.42 -14.69
C PHE A 144 -13.20 -5.54 -13.36
N PRO A 145 -12.71 -6.74 -12.97
CA PRO A 145 -11.72 -6.87 -11.92
C PRO A 145 -10.48 -6.09 -12.35
N ARG A 146 -10.09 -5.06 -11.60
CA ARG A 146 -9.02 -4.13 -12.03
C ARG A 146 -7.88 -4.13 -11.03
N SER A 147 -6.67 -4.26 -11.58
CA SER A 147 -5.42 -4.06 -10.86
C SER A 147 -5.30 -2.58 -10.48
N TYR A 148 -5.05 -2.29 -9.21
CA TYR A 148 -4.74 -0.93 -8.79
C TYR A 148 -3.26 -0.67 -9.09
N PRO A 149 -2.90 0.55 -9.55
CA PRO A 149 -1.52 1.01 -9.52
C PRO A 149 -1.11 1.08 -8.04
N TYR A 150 -0.52 -0.01 -7.54
CA TYR A 150 -0.04 -0.11 -6.16
C TYR A 150 1.15 0.84 -5.97
N ASP A 151 1.39 1.30 -4.73
CA ASP A 151 2.61 2.03 -4.37
C ASP A 151 3.82 1.22 -4.89
N ASP A 152 4.49 1.78 -5.89
CA ASP A 152 5.27 1.04 -6.88
C ASP A 152 6.67 0.65 -6.36
N ASP A 153 6.70 -0.26 -5.40
CA ASP A 153 7.96 -0.89 -4.97
C ASP A 153 8.60 -1.68 -6.14
N ASN A 154 7.81 -2.12 -7.13
CA ASN A 154 8.29 -2.87 -8.30
C ASN A 154 8.79 -2.02 -9.48
N GLY A 155 8.53 -0.71 -9.53
CA GLY A 155 8.89 0.17 -10.65
C GLY A 155 8.04 0.08 -11.92
N GLU A 156 6.86 -0.54 -11.89
CA GLU A 156 6.00 -0.76 -13.05
C GLU A 156 5.56 0.54 -13.75
N TYR A 157 5.31 1.62 -13.01
CA TYR A 157 4.84 2.91 -13.56
C TYR A 157 5.91 4.01 -13.55
N VAL A 158 7.17 3.64 -13.36
CA VAL A 158 8.31 4.57 -13.45
C VAL A 158 8.96 4.46 -14.83
N VAL A 159 9.31 5.61 -15.43
CA VAL A 159 9.94 5.70 -16.75
C VAL A 159 10.98 6.84 -16.77
N GLY A 160 12.02 6.72 -17.59
CA GLY A 160 12.94 7.82 -17.89
C GLY A 160 13.98 8.13 -16.80
N LEU A 161 14.14 7.25 -15.80
CA LEU A 161 15.10 7.41 -14.70
C LEU A 161 16.36 6.54 -14.85
N GLU A 162 16.48 5.78 -15.94
CA GLU A 162 17.50 4.75 -16.15
C GLU A 162 18.91 5.36 -16.19
N LYS A 163 19.04 6.60 -16.69
CA LYS A 163 20.30 7.34 -16.78
C LYS A 163 20.63 8.12 -15.50
N ASP A 164 19.61 8.61 -14.80
CA ASP A 164 19.78 9.50 -13.65
C ASP A 164 20.09 8.73 -12.35
N ILE A 165 19.46 7.57 -12.15
CA ILE A 165 19.68 6.74 -10.95
C ILE A 165 21.15 6.35 -10.76
N PRO A 166 21.87 5.79 -11.75
CA PRO A 166 23.29 5.44 -11.59
C PRO A 166 24.16 6.64 -11.24
N LYS A 167 23.89 7.80 -11.86
CA LYS A 167 24.62 9.05 -11.60
C LYS A 167 24.44 9.51 -10.16
N LEU A 168 23.22 9.52 -9.65
CA LEU A 168 22.91 9.96 -8.29
C LEU A 168 23.36 8.96 -7.22
N ILE A 169 23.42 7.66 -7.54
CA ILE A 169 24.03 6.65 -6.65
C ILE A 169 25.51 6.95 -6.43
N ARG A 170 26.27 7.23 -7.49
CA ARG A 170 27.70 7.59 -7.37
C ARG A 170 27.92 8.79 -6.46
N VAL A 171 27.06 9.81 -6.59
CA VAL A 171 27.05 11.02 -5.74
C VAL A 171 26.80 10.65 -4.26
N LEU A 172 25.79 9.81 -3.99
CA LEU A 172 25.47 9.37 -2.63
C LEU A 172 26.56 8.47 -2.02
N LYS A 173 27.21 7.60 -2.81
CA LYS A 173 28.36 6.79 -2.38
C LYS A 173 29.64 7.61 -2.18
N GLY A 174 29.72 8.81 -2.75
CA GLY A 174 30.91 9.67 -2.66
C GLY A 174 32.03 9.26 -3.60
N GLU A 175 31.70 8.61 -4.73
CA GLU A 175 32.66 8.24 -5.78
C GLU A 175 32.99 9.46 -6.66
N GLY A 176 34.28 9.82 -6.80
CA GLY A 176 34.78 10.94 -7.62
C GLY A 176 35.17 12.21 -6.86
N MET A 177 35.23 13.36 -7.55
CA MET A 177 35.72 14.68 -7.05
C MET A 177 34.81 15.38 -6.01
N ALA A 178 33.74 14.74 -5.52
CA ALA A 178 32.73 15.40 -4.68
C ALA A 178 32.52 14.66 -3.35
N LYS A 179 33.17 15.13 -2.28
CA LYS A 179 32.87 14.74 -0.88
C LYS A 179 31.54 15.37 -0.42
N VAL A 180 30.45 15.15 -1.14
CA VAL A 180 29.15 15.75 -0.82
C VAL A 180 28.47 15.00 0.33
N ARG A 181 27.90 15.77 1.25
CA ARG A 181 27.15 15.36 2.43
C ARG A 181 25.66 15.17 2.14
N GLY A 182 25.13 15.79 1.09
CA GLY A 182 23.73 15.62 0.72
C GLY A 182 23.42 15.85 -0.75
N LEU A 183 22.25 15.37 -1.16
CA LEU A 183 21.66 15.49 -2.47
C LEU A 183 20.37 16.32 -2.33
N ALA A 184 20.30 17.49 -2.97
CA ALA A 184 19.05 18.21 -3.15
C ALA A 184 18.45 17.90 -4.52
N ILE A 185 17.21 17.42 -4.53
CA ILE A 185 16.40 17.19 -5.72
C ILE A 185 15.38 18.32 -5.78
N VAL A 186 15.61 19.27 -6.68
CA VAL A 186 14.83 20.50 -6.78
C VAL A 186 14.07 20.51 -8.11
N GLY A 187 12.84 21.02 -8.13
CA GLY A 187 12.10 21.18 -9.38
C GLY A 187 10.59 21.36 -9.17
N MET A 188 9.87 21.61 -10.26
CA MET A 188 8.43 21.90 -10.25
C MET A 188 7.58 20.79 -9.58
N GLY A 189 6.44 21.16 -9.00
CA GLY A 189 5.47 20.18 -8.48
C GLY A 189 5.04 19.17 -9.54
N GLY A 190 4.94 17.89 -9.17
CA GLY A 190 4.53 16.81 -10.09
C GLY A 190 5.61 16.31 -11.06
N SER A 191 6.86 16.78 -10.93
CA SER A 191 8.00 16.34 -11.76
C SER A 191 8.60 14.97 -11.37
N GLY A 192 8.13 14.34 -10.29
CA GLY A 192 8.62 13.02 -9.85
C GLY A 192 9.79 13.05 -8.85
N LYS A 193 10.06 14.19 -8.18
CA LYS A 193 11.14 14.31 -7.17
C LYS A 193 11.07 13.25 -6.07
N THR A 194 9.91 13.13 -5.41
CA THR A 194 9.66 12.14 -4.36
C THR A 194 9.80 10.72 -4.90
N THR A 195 9.35 10.46 -6.14
CA THR A 195 9.53 9.17 -6.82
C THR A 195 11.01 8.84 -7.03
N LEU A 196 11.81 9.80 -7.48
CA LEU A 196 13.25 9.64 -7.66
C LEU A 196 13.98 9.42 -6.32
N ALA A 197 13.67 10.24 -5.31
CA ALA A 197 14.21 10.07 -3.96
C ALA A 197 13.86 8.69 -3.38
N ARG A 198 12.62 8.21 -3.60
CA ARG A 198 12.16 6.90 -3.14
C ARG A 198 12.89 5.77 -3.85
N LYS A 199 13.09 5.88 -5.17
CA LYS A 199 13.90 4.92 -5.93
C LYS A 199 15.34 4.88 -5.43
N LEU A 200 15.96 6.02 -5.11
CA LEU A 200 17.31 6.06 -4.53
C LEU A 200 17.34 5.45 -3.12
N TYR A 201 16.41 5.83 -2.25
CA TYR A 201 16.31 5.33 -0.87
C TYR A 201 16.07 3.82 -0.80
N ASN A 202 15.30 3.28 -1.75
CA ASN A 202 15.00 1.85 -1.84
C ASN A 202 16.01 1.05 -2.67
N HIS A 203 16.93 1.70 -3.39
CA HIS A 203 17.92 1.02 -4.21
C HIS A 203 18.86 0.18 -3.36
N SER A 204 19.13 -1.09 -3.72
CA SER A 204 19.93 -1.97 -2.85
C SER A 204 21.31 -1.38 -2.58
N SER A 205 22.03 -0.91 -3.60
CA SER A 205 23.31 -0.18 -3.52
C SER A 205 23.39 0.93 -2.48
N ILE A 206 22.27 1.62 -2.22
CA ILE A 206 22.18 2.68 -1.23
C ILE A 206 21.82 2.06 0.12
N ARG A 207 20.88 1.11 0.14
CA ARG A 207 20.44 0.42 1.36
C ARG A 207 21.58 -0.30 2.09
N GLU A 208 22.58 -0.86 1.39
CA GLU A 208 23.73 -1.55 1.99
C GLU A 208 24.80 -0.59 2.54
N CYS A 209 24.86 0.66 2.04
CA CYS A 209 25.86 1.63 2.48
C CYS A 209 25.55 2.28 3.84
N PHE A 210 24.31 2.18 4.35
CA PHE A 210 23.87 2.92 5.54
C PHE A 210 23.24 1.99 6.59
N ASN A 211 23.82 1.98 7.80
CA ASN A 211 23.34 1.19 8.93
C ASN A 211 22.00 1.69 9.48
N CYS A 212 21.70 2.98 9.33
CA CYS A 212 20.45 3.60 9.77
C CYS A 212 19.81 4.40 8.65
N LYS A 213 18.49 4.35 8.55
CA LYS A 213 17.75 5.09 7.52
C LYS A 213 16.52 5.72 8.11
N ALA A 214 16.23 6.94 7.69
CA ALA A 214 15.00 7.62 8.04
C ALA A 214 14.42 8.35 6.83
N TRP A 215 13.11 8.29 6.68
CA TRP A 215 12.35 9.08 5.71
C TRP A 215 11.31 9.91 6.45
N VAL A 216 11.38 11.23 6.32
CA VAL A 216 10.45 12.15 6.97
C VAL A 216 9.97 13.20 5.97
N SER A 217 8.66 13.38 5.86
CA SER A 217 8.06 14.49 5.10
C SER A 217 8.06 15.76 5.96
N VAL A 218 8.43 16.89 5.34
CA VAL A 218 8.52 18.22 5.95
C VAL A 218 7.41 19.10 5.39
N SER A 219 6.22 19.01 5.97
CA SER A 219 5.09 19.85 5.56
C SER A 219 5.36 21.36 5.72
N GLN A 220 4.55 22.20 5.05
CA GLN A 220 4.61 23.68 5.16
C GLN A 220 4.63 24.20 6.60
N GLU A 221 3.86 23.58 7.49
CA GLU A 221 3.89 23.87 8.94
C GLU A 221 4.58 22.70 9.67
N TRP A 222 5.87 22.83 9.98
CA TRP A 222 6.62 21.78 10.67
C TRP A 222 6.74 22.04 12.18
N ASN A 223 6.88 20.96 12.94
CA ASN A 223 7.30 21.00 14.34
C ASN A 223 8.64 20.25 14.46
N THR A 224 9.68 20.97 14.88
CA THR A 224 11.05 20.46 14.95
C THR A 224 11.19 19.31 15.94
N ALA A 225 10.56 19.37 17.12
CA ALA A 225 10.58 18.26 18.07
C ALA A 225 9.97 16.98 17.45
N HIS A 226 8.83 17.11 16.77
CA HIS A 226 8.18 15.98 16.11
C HIS A 226 9.03 15.39 14.97
N LEU A 227 9.61 16.24 14.10
CA LEU A 227 10.50 15.78 13.04
C LEU A 227 11.70 15.01 13.61
N LEU A 228 12.31 15.53 14.67
CA LEU A 228 13.44 14.88 15.35
C LEU A 228 13.01 13.54 15.97
N SER A 229 11.90 13.49 16.71
CA SER A 229 11.38 12.25 17.28
C SER A 229 11.08 11.20 16.21
N GLU A 230 10.57 11.60 15.05
CA GLU A 230 10.29 10.68 13.95
C GLU A 230 11.58 10.13 13.31
N ILE A 231 12.60 10.97 13.13
CA ILE A 231 13.93 10.50 12.72
C ILE A 231 14.47 9.52 13.77
N LEU A 232 14.42 9.90 15.05
CA LEU A 232 14.95 9.11 16.17
C LEU A 232 14.30 7.72 16.23
N ARG A 233 12.98 7.66 16.06
CA ARG A 233 12.19 6.42 15.99
C ARG A 233 12.65 5.51 14.85
N GLN A 234 13.02 6.07 13.70
CA GLN A 234 13.47 5.32 12.53
C GLN A 234 14.94 4.88 12.64
N VAL A 235 15.83 5.70 13.21
CA VAL A 235 17.28 5.39 13.32
C VAL A 235 17.66 4.62 14.58
N GLY A 236 16.89 4.74 15.67
CA GLY A 236 17.17 4.11 16.97
C GLY A 236 16.91 2.60 17.02
N GLY A 237 16.15 2.07 16.06
CA GLY A 237 15.66 0.68 16.06
C GLY A 237 14.53 0.46 17.09
N LEU A 238 13.69 -0.55 16.84
CA LEU A 238 12.55 -0.92 17.69
C LEU A 238 12.98 -1.57 19.03
N LYS A 239 13.79 -0.89 19.85
CA LYS A 239 13.96 -1.28 21.25
C LYS A 239 12.75 -0.76 22.03
N GLU A 240 11.75 -1.64 22.22
CA GLU A 240 10.55 -1.36 23.03
C GLU A 240 10.88 -0.80 24.43
N THR A 241 12.06 -1.07 24.96
CA THR A 241 12.52 -0.65 26.30
C THR A 241 13.02 0.81 26.39
N THR A 242 13.39 1.46 25.29
CA THR A 242 13.82 2.88 25.31
C THR A 242 12.67 3.83 24.96
N THR A 243 11.70 3.38 24.17
CA THR A 243 10.49 4.15 23.83
C THR A 243 9.58 4.42 25.04
N THR A 244 9.70 3.65 26.12
CA THR A 244 8.97 3.91 27.38
C THR A 244 9.55 5.05 28.21
N LYS A 245 10.73 5.60 27.87
CA LYS A 245 11.35 6.73 28.59
C LYS A 245 11.20 8.09 27.91
N LEU A 246 10.80 8.12 26.63
CA LEU A 246 10.52 9.37 25.92
C LEU A 246 9.08 9.80 26.22
N ASN A 247 8.90 10.50 27.34
CA ASN A 247 7.66 11.24 27.56
C ASN A 247 7.54 12.34 26.48
N ASP A 248 6.30 12.62 26.05
CA ASP A 248 5.87 13.70 25.12
C ASP A 248 6.35 15.14 25.50
N GLY A 249 7.15 15.28 26.58
CA GLY A 249 7.75 16.52 27.07
C GLY A 249 9.27 16.65 26.88
N SER A 250 9.91 15.75 26.11
CA SER A 250 11.35 15.83 25.85
C SER A 250 11.69 17.11 25.09
N SER A 251 12.65 17.89 25.59
CA SER A 251 12.98 19.18 24.98
C SER A 251 13.71 18.97 23.64
N VAL A 252 13.57 19.91 22.68
CA VAL A 252 14.31 19.84 21.40
C VAL A 252 15.82 19.59 21.61
N PRO A 253 16.51 20.24 22.58
CA PRO A 253 17.91 19.94 22.89
C PRO A 253 18.20 18.48 23.29
N GLU A 254 17.31 17.84 24.05
CA GLU A 254 17.46 16.43 24.44
C GLU A 254 17.37 15.50 23.23
N LEU A 255 16.35 15.71 22.38
CA LEU A 255 16.18 14.95 21.14
C LEU A 255 17.38 15.10 20.20
N VAL A 256 17.93 16.32 20.10
CA VAL A 256 19.14 16.60 19.33
C VAL A 256 20.34 15.83 19.89
N ALA A 257 20.51 15.81 21.22
CA ALA A 257 21.64 15.13 21.86
C ALA A 257 21.59 13.61 21.65
N GLU A 258 20.42 13.00 21.81
CA GLU A 258 20.22 11.55 21.63
C GLU A 258 20.40 11.13 20.16
N LEU A 259 19.81 11.89 19.22
CA LEU A 259 20.04 11.68 17.79
C LEU A 259 21.51 11.81 17.42
N ARG A 260 22.20 12.83 17.95
CA ARG A 260 23.63 13.03 17.70
C ARG A 260 24.43 11.82 18.14
N GLU A 261 24.17 11.30 19.35
CA GLU A 261 24.89 10.13 19.86
C GLU A 261 24.72 8.90 18.94
N ILE A 262 23.53 8.68 18.40
CA ILE A 262 23.24 7.56 17.49
C ILE A 262 23.90 7.78 16.12
N LEU A 263 23.71 8.97 15.54
CA LEU A 263 24.17 9.30 14.19
C LEU A 263 25.69 9.50 14.10
N GLU A 264 26.38 9.83 15.20
CA GLU A 264 27.84 9.87 15.24
C GLU A 264 28.47 8.46 15.25
N LYS A 265 27.75 7.45 15.75
CA LYS A 265 28.24 6.07 15.89
C LYS A 265 27.91 5.18 14.67
N LYS A 266 27.00 5.60 13.78
CA LYS A 266 26.48 4.77 12.68
C LYS A 266 26.42 5.56 11.37
N SER A 267 26.68 4.90 10.23
CA SER A 267 26.38 5.48 8.92
C SER A 267 24.86 5.60 8.74
N TYR A 268 24.42 6.72 8.15
CA TYR A 268 23.00 7.02 8.07
C TYR A 268 22.58 7.63 6.72
N LEU A 269 21.34 7.37 6.32
CA LEU A 269 20.66 8.07 5.23
C LEU A 269 19.36 8.68 5.73
N VAL A 270 19.27 10.01 5.71
CA VAL A 270 18.04 10.72 6.09
C VAL A 270 17.43 11.40 4.86
N VAL A 271 16.17 11.10 4.55
CA VAL A 271 15.41 11.79 3.52
C VAL A 271 14.48 12.80 4.17
N LEU A 272 14.63 14.06 3.78
CA LEU A 272 13.72 15.16 4.09
C LEU A 272 12.91 15.46 2.83
N ASP A 273 11.68 14.96 2.78
CA ASP A 273 10.80 15.07 1.63
C ASP A 273 9.95 16.34 1.69
N ASP A 274 9.79 17.02 0.56
CA ASP A 274 9.01 18.23 0.29
C ASP A 274 9.35 19.43 1.21
N VAL A 275 10.64 19.76 1.38
CA VAL A 275 11.04 20.91 2.20
C VAL A 275 10.65 22.23 1.52
N TRP A 276 9.81 23.03 2.19
CA TRP A 276 9.28 24.29 1.63
C TRP A 276 10.20 25.50 1.77
N GLY A 277 11.06 25.54 2.80
CA GLY A 277 11.93 26.68 3.04
C GLY A 277 13.13 26.39 3.92
N SER A 278 14.12 27.29 3.87
CA SER A 278 15.42 27.11 4.54
C SER A 278 15.36 27.14 6.07
N LYS A 279 14.27 27.65 6.68
CA LYS A 279 14.12 27.74 8.13
C LYS A 279 14.05 26.37 8.80
N ALA A 280 13.32 25.40 8.22
CA ALA A 280 13.26 24.03 8.74
C ALA A 280 14.66 23.39 8.79
N LEU A 281 15.44 23.59 7.73
CA LEU A 281 16.81 23.10 7.64
C LEU A 281 17.75 23.77 8.67
N LYS A 282 17.55 25.07 8.96
CA LYS A 282 18.32 25.79 10.02
C LYS A 282 18.08 25.18 11.40
N GLU A 283 16.82 24.85 11.72
CA GLU A 283 16.45 24.26 13.00
C GLU A 283 16.91 22.80 13.14
N MET A 284 16.90 22.03 12.04
CA MET A 284 17.39 20.64 12.00
C MET A 284 18.93 20.53 11.85
N ARG A 285 19.61 21.64 11.56
CA ARG A 285 21.07 21.72 11.34
C ARG A 285 21.90 20.99 12.41
N PRO A 286 21.60 21.12 13.72
CA PRO A 286 22.42 20.49 14.76
C PRO A 286 22.48 18.96 14.65
N VAL A 287 21.51 18.32 13.99
CA VAL A 287 21.43 16.87 13.77
C VAL A 287 21.94 16.50 12.37
N LEU A 288 21.51 17.23 11.34
CA LEU A 288 21.88 16.96 9.94
C LEU A 288 23.39 17.06 9.68
N LEU A 289 24.12 17.84 10.50
CA LEU A 289 25.57 18.02 10.39
C LEU A 289 26.39 17.26 11.46
N CYS A 290 25.78 16.34 12.22
CA CYS A 290 26.50 15.48 13.17
C CYS A 290 27.45 14.51 12.44
N GLY A 291 28.59 14.20 13.05
CA GLY A 291 29.58 13.26 12.52
C GLY A 291 30.64 13.86 11.57
N ASN A 292 31.77 13.15 11.43
CA ASN A 292 32.83 13.50 10.48
C ASN A 292 32.36 13.30 9.02
N VAL A 293 32.84 14.12 8.09
CA VAL A 293 32.58 13.97 6.64
C VAL A 293 33.03 12.60 6.11
N SER A 294 33.99 11.98 6.79
CA SER A 294 34.49 10.61 6.57
C SER A 294 33.61 9.50 7.16
N GLY A 295 32.58 9.82 7.96
CA GLY A 295 31.76 8.88 8.74
C GLY A 295 30.50 8.34 8.05
N GLY A 296 30.32 8.56 6.75
CA GLY A 296 29.29 7.87 5.96
C GLY A 296 27.84 8.33 6.15
N GLY A 297 27.57 9.52 6.71
CA GLY A 297 26.21 10.09 6.78
C GLY A 297 25.82 10.85 5.51
N LYS A 298 24.63 10.56 4.93
CA LYS A 298 24.09 11.22 3.74
C LYS A 298 22.66 11.73 3.96
N ILE A 299 22.33 12.82 3.30
CA ILE A 299 20.99 13.43 3.36
C ILE A 299 20.43 13.60 1.95
N ILE A 300 19.17 13.22 1.72
CA ILE A 300 18.44 13.57 0.51
C ILE A 300 17.38 14.60 0.88
N ILE A 301 17.31 15.70 0.15
CA ILE A 301 16.31 16.75 0.32
C ILE A 301 15.52 16.83 -0.98
N THR A 302 14.20 16.74 -0.93
CA THR A 302 13.37 17.10 -2.09
C THR A 302 12.71 18.45 -1.83
N SER A 303 12.67 19.32 -2.83
CA SER A 303 12.05 20.65 -2.69
C SER A 303 11.52 21.20 -4.00
N ARG A 304 10.55 22.11 -3.89
CA ARG A 304 10.09 22.98 -5.00
C ARG A 304 10.79 24.34 -5.01
N ASN A 305 11.49 24.68 -3.93
CA ASN A 305 12.10 25.98 -3.73
C ASN A 305 13.59 25.92 -4.13
N GLU A 306 13.94 26.63 -5.19
CA GLU A 306 15.31 26.72 -5.71
C GLU A 306 16.29 27.32 -4.70
N GLU A 307 15.82 28.19 -3.80
CA GLU A 307 16.64 28.79 -2.74
C GLU A 307 17.18 27.75 -1.73
N ILE A 308 16.62 26.54 -1.69
CA ILE A 308 17.16 25.45 -0.87
C ILE A 308 18.51 24.96 -1.41
N ALA A 309 18.71 25.00 -2.73
CA ALA A 309 20.02 24.75 -3.33
C ALA A 309 21.04 25.85 -2.96
N ASP A 310 20.54 27.05 -2.64
CA ASP A 310 21.35 28.24 -2.29
C ASP A 310 21.67 28.40 -0.80
N PHE A 311 21.43 27.37 0.01
CA PHE A 311 21.75 27.39 1.42
C PHE A 311 23.28 27.41 1.65
N GLN A 312 23.85 28.62 1.69
CA GLN A 312 25.29 28.98 1.59
C GLN A 312 26.28 28.12 2.42
N ASN A 313 25.86 27.57 3.56
CA ASN A 313 26.73 26.75 4.43
C ASN A 313 26.61 25.22 4.19
N LEU A 314 25.59 24.76 3.47
CA LEU A 314 25.49 23.39 2.94
C LEU A 314 26.10 23.29 1.54
N GLN A 315 26.15 24.38 0.78
CA GLN A 315 26.64 24.44 -0.61
C GLN A 315 28.04 23.85 -0.81
N SER A 316 28.94 23.95 0.17
CA SER A 316 30.27 23.34 0.06
C SER A 316 30.24 21.80 -0.01
N ASN A 317 29.11 21.17 0.34
CA ASN A 317 28.93 19.71 0.38
C ASN A 317 27.54 19.24 -0.10
N LEU A 318 26.79 19.99 -0.91
CA LEU A 318 25.47 19.56 -1.41
C LEU A 318 25.48 19.44 -2.94
N TYR A 319 25.04 18.30 -3.46
CA TYR A 319 24.82 18.11 -4.89
C TYR A 319 23.39 18.50 -5.24
N SER A 320 23.18 19.51 -6.07
CA SER A 320 21.85 19.87 -6.58
C SER A 320 21.56 19.10 -7.87
N TYR A 321 20.37 18.52 -7.96
CA TYR A 321 19.88 17.82 -9.12
C TYR A 321 18.46 18.26 -9.46
N GLU A 322 18.25 18.62 -10.73
CA GLU A 322 16.94 19.00 -11.25
C GLU A 322 16.42 17.90 -12.19
N PRO A 323 15.31 17.21 -11.84
CA PRO A 323 14.70 16.22 -12.71
C PRO A 323 14.19 16.86 -13.99
N LYS A 324 14.59 16.31 -15.15
CA LYS A 324 14.12 16.77 -16.45
C LYS A 324 12.69 16.29 -16.71
N PRO A 325 11.86 17.06 -17.44
CA PRO A 325 10.60 16.55 -17.97
C PRO A 325 10.83 15.34 -18.88
N LEU A 326 9.86 14.43 -18.91
CA LEU A 326 9.88 13.26 -19.79
C LEU A 326 9.84 13.69 -21.25
N ASN A 327 10.60 12.99 -22.10
CA ASN A 327 10.52 13.19 -23.55
C ASN A 327 9.20 12.62 -24.13
N GLU A 328 8.95 12.83 -25.43
CA GLU A 328 7.67 12.45 -26.07
C GLU A 328 7.42 10.93 -26.02
N ASP A 329 8.48 10.11 -26.14
CA ASP A 329 8.38 8.65 -26.12
C ASP A 329 8.25 8.09 -24.70
N GLU A 330 8.98 8.64 -23.74
CA GLU A 330 8.81 8.33 -22.30
C GLU A 330 7.40 8.71 -21.83
N SER A 331 6.91 9.88 -22.25
CA SER A 331 5.56 10.35 -21.95
C SER A 331 4.50 9.41 -22.52
N TRP A 332 4.68 8.98 -23.78
CA TRP A 332 3.81 8.00 -24.41
C TRP A 332 3.86 6.65 -23.71
N MET A 333 5.06 6.18 -23.32
CA MET A 333 5.24 4.91 -22.62
C MET A 333 4.48 4.90 -21.29
N LEU A 334 4.62 5.95 -20.48
CA LEU A 334 3.88 6.09 -19.22
C LEU A 334 2.36 6.14 -19.45
N PHE A 335 1.92 6.90 -20.45
CA PHE A 335 0.51 7.05 -20.81
C PHE A 335 -0.13 5.74 -21.29
N ASN A 336 0.59 4.99 -22.13
CA ASN A 336 0.14 3.74 -22.76
C ASN A 336 0.01 2.60 -21.72
N LYS A 337 0.92 2.55 -20.73
CA LYS A 337 0.84 1.63 -19.58
C LYS A 337 -0.49 1.76 -18.83
N ILE A 338 -1.09 2.96 -18.81
CA ILE A 338 -2.31 3.27 -18.06
C ILE A 338 -3.58 3.15 -18.91
N SER A 339 -3.60 3.75 -20.10
CA SER A 339 -4.86 4.02 -20.84
C SER A 339 -5.22 2.98 -21.92
N LEU A 340 -4.25 2.18 -22.37
CA LEU A 340 -4.39 1.31 -23.54
C LEU A 340 -4.05 -0.17 -23.25
N SER A 341 -3.56 -0.49 -22.05
CA SER A 341 -3.15 -1.84 -21.63
C SER A 341 -4.27 -2.89 -21.69
N HIS A 342 -5.53 -2.48 -21.62
CA HIS A 342 -6.70 -3.38 -21.68
C HIS A 342 -7.42 -3.42 -23.03
N ARG A 343 -6.91 -2.74 -24.07
CA ARG A 343 -7.60 -2.67 -25.38
C ARG A 343 -7.04 -3.69 -26.37
N THR A 344 -7.80 -4.75 -26.63
CA THR A 344 -7.55 -5.74 -27.68
C THR A 344 -8.42 -5.42 -28.91
N ASN A 345 -8.06 -4.50 -29.81
CA ASN A 345 -8.64 -4.44 -31.17
C ASN A 345 -8.02 -3.41 -32.16
N TYR A 346 -8.24 -3.69 -33.46
CA TYR A 346 -7.97 -2.91 -34.68
C TYR A 346 -8.29 -1.41 -34.51
N ASN A 347 -7.26 -0.52 -34.52
CA ASN A 347 -7.28 0.97 -34.54
C ASN A 347 -6.31 1.64 -33.54
N LYS A 348 -5.28 0.93 -33.04
CA LYS A 348 -4.27 1.47 -32.10
C LYS A 348 -3.68 2.82 -32.56
N ASP A 349 -3.35 2.94 -33.84
CA ASP A 349 -2.69 4.13 -34.40
C ASP A 349 -3.53 5.41 -34.31
N LYS A 350 -4.87 5.31 -34.45
CA LYS A 350 -5.76 6.48 -34.33
C LYS A 350 -5.81 7.00 -32.90
N PHE A 351 -5.89 6.09 -31.92
CA PHE A 351 -5.84 6.45 -30.51
C PHE A 351 -4.45 6.97 -30.11
N GLU A 352 -3.40 6.39 -30.68
CA GLU A 352 -2.02 6.84 -30.47
C GLU A 352 -1.81 8.28 -30.93
N ASN A 353 -2.19 8.58 -32.17
CA ASN A 353 -2.05 9.93 -32.72
C ASN A 353 -2.80 10.98 -31.87
N LEU A 354 -4.04 10.68 -31.50
CA LEU A 354 -4.85 11.57 -30.66
C LEU A 354 -4.29 11.71 -29.23
N GLY A 355 -3.80 10.61 -28.66
CA GLY A 355 -3.17 10.60 -27.34
C GLY A 355 -1.87 11.41 -27.31
N ARG A 356 -0.98 11.21 -28.27
CA ARG A 356 0.27 11.99 -28.42
C ARG A 356 -0.01 13.48 -28.61
N GLU A 357 -1.04 13.84 -29.37
CA GLU A 357 -1.45 15.24 -29.52
C GLU A 357 -1.80 15.88 -28.17
N MET A 358 -2.57 15.18 -27.32
CA MET A 358 -2.93 15.68 -25.99
C MET A 358 -1.73 15.70 -25.04
N LEU A 359 -0.81 14.74 -25.12
CA LEU A 359 0.39 14.67 -24.28
C LEU A 359 1.34 15.85 -24.47
N ARG A 360 1.37 16.45 -25.66
CA ARG A 360 2.14 17.69 -25.91
C ARG A 360 1.72 18.84 -24.99
N LYS A 361 0.50 18.79 -24.43
CA LYS A 361 -0.01 19.77 -23.46
C LYS A 361 0.36 19.45 -22.01
N CYS A 362 0.94 18.27 -21.75
CA CYS A 362 1.43 17.87 -20.43
C CYS A 362 2.87 18.31 -20.17
N TYR A 363 3.59 18.83 -21.18
CA TYR A 363 4.96 19.32 -21.09
C TYR A 363 5.95 18.31 -20.47
N GLY A 364 5.72 17.01 -20.66
CA GLY A 364 6.56 15.95 -20.10
C GLY A 364 6.44 15.76 -18.58
N LEU A 365 5.49 16.41 -17.90
CA LEU A 365 5.32 16.28 -16.46
C LEU A 365 4.59 14.97 -16.10
N PRO A 366 5.21 14.06 -15.31
CA PRO A 366 4.62 12.76 -14.99
C PRO A 366 3.21 12.85 -14.40
N LEU A 367 2.96 13.75 -13.44
CA LEU A 367 1.64 13.86 -12.81
C LEU A 367 0.55 14.30 -13.81
N ALA A 368 0.86 15.25 -14.71
CA ALA A 368 -0.06 15.72 -15.74
C ALA A 368 -0.43 14.57 -16.71
N ILE A 369 0.57 13.78 -17.10
CA ILE A 369 0.40 12.61 -17.98
C ILE A 369 -0.50 11.57 -17.32
N VAL A 370 -0.23 11.23 -16.06
CA VAL A 370 -0.99 10.24 -15.29
C VAL A 370 -2.46 10.67 -15.11
N VAL A 371 -2.71 11.96 -14.83
CA VAL A 371 -4.08 12.48 -14.68
C VAL A 371 -4.83 12.48 -16.01
N LEU A 372 -4.20 12.88 -17.12
CA LEU A 372 -4.81 12.78 -18.45
C LEU A 372 -5.11 11.32 -18.81
N ALA A 373 -4.17 10.40 -18.55
CA ALA A 373 -4.36 8.98 -18.76
C ALA A 373 -5.53 8.44 -17.92
N GLY A 374 -5.65 8.89 -16.67
CA GLY A 374 -6.75 8.54 -15.76
C GLY A 374 -8.13 8.97 -16.28
N ILE A 375 -8.26 10.16 -16.88
CA ILE A 375 -9.50 10.59 -17.56
C ILE A 375 -9.84 9.63 -18.70
N LEU A 376 -8.86 9.36 -19.56
CA LEU A 376 -9.05 8.58 -20.79
C LEU A 376 -9.23 7.07 -20.54
N ASN A 377 -8.73 6.56 -19.41
CA ASN A 377 -8.98 5.21 -18.93
C ASN A 377 -10.47 4.95 -18.69
N THR A 378 -11.25 6.00 -18.41
CA THR A 378 -12.70 5.88 -18.22
C THR A 378 -13.50 5.93 -19.51
N LYS A 379 -12.87 6.20 -20.67
CA LYS A 379 -13.55 6.38 -21.97
C LYS A 379 -13.37 5.15 -22.84
N GLY A 380 -14.45 4.54 -23.30
CA GLY A 380 -14.43 3.34 -24.13
C GLY A 380 -14.24 3.61 -25.62
N SER A 381 -14.79 4.73 -26.14
CA SER A 381 -14.84 5.00 -27.58
C SER A 381 -13.85 6.08 -28.06
N TYR A 382 -13.61 6.14 -29.36
CA TYR A 382 -12.76 7.16 -29.99
C TYR A 382 -13.42 8.54 -29.93
N GLU A 383 -14.74 8.60 -30.08
CA GLU A 383 -15.54 9.82 -30.00
C GLU A 383 -15.44 10.45 -28.61
N GLU A 384 -15.46 9.64 -27.54
CA GLU A 384 -15.24 10.11 -26.18
C GLU A 384 -13.83 10.69 -26.00
N TRP A 385 -12.80 10.08 -26.59
CA TRP A 385 -11.44 10.64 -26.60
C TRP A 385 -11.37 11.97 -27.36
N LEU A 386 -12.09 12.10 -28.47
CA LEU A 386 -12.14 13.33 -29.25
C LEU A 386 -12.82 14.47 -28.47
N LEU A 387 -13.83 14.18 -27.67
CA LEU A 387 -14.45 15.16 -26.77
C LEU A 387 -13.48 15.64 -25.70
N VAL A 388 -12.69 14.74 -25.10
CA VAL A 388 -11.64 15.11 -24.14
C VAL A 388 -10.57 15.96 -24.82
N SER A 389 -10.11 15.57 -26.01
CA SER A 389 -9.14 16.34 -26.81
C SER A 389 -9.65 17.77 -27.09
N LYS A 390 -10.92 17.92 -27.51
CA LYS A 390 -11.53 19.25 -27.69
C LYS A 390 -11.55 20.06 -26.39
N ALA A 391 -11.87 19.44 -25.25
CA ALA A 391 -11.86 20.10 -23.96
C ALA A 391 -10.44 20.56 -23.56
N VAL A 392 -9.44 19.70 -23.73
CA VAL A 392 -8.01 20.03 -23.52
C VAL A 392 -7.61 21.21 -24.41
N ARG A 393 -7.94 21.17 -25.71
CA ARG A 393 -7.65 22.28 -26.63
C ARG A 393 -8.32 23.58 -26.19
N SER A 394 -9.61 23.56 -25.84
CA SER A 394 -10.35 24.76 -25.44
C SER A 394 -9.74 25.45 -24.21
N ARG A 395 -9.42 24.69 -23.15
CA ARG A 395 -8.89 25.25 -21.89
C ARG A 395 -7.44 25.66 -21.99
N VAL A 396 -6.62 24.82 -22.61
CA VAL A 396 -5.17 25.04 -22.67
C VAL A 396 -4.79 26.05 -23.77
N MET A 397 -5.65 26.32 -24.76
CA MET A 397 -5.41 27.34 -25.80
C MET A 397 -6.12 28.69 -25.55
N GLN A 398 -7.19 28.74 -24.75
CA GLN A 398 -7.91 29.99 -24.42
C GLN A 398 -7.54 30.58 -23.04
N GLY A 399 -6.82 29.85 -22.18
CA GLY A 399 -6.33 30.37 -20.91
C GLY A 399 -5.27 31.46 -21.11
N SER A 400 -5.31 32.55 -20.31
CA SER A 400 -4.36 33.67 -20.41
C SER A 400 -2.94 33.35 -19.89
N CYS A 401 -2.61 32.08 -19.66
CA CYS A 401 -1.40 31.66 -18.97
C CYS A 401 -0.28 31.37 -19.97
N THR A 402 0.74 32.21 -20.00
CA THR A 402 1.94 32.06 -20.86
C THR A 402 3.00 31.11 -20.26
N ASN A 403 2.77 30.50 -19.10
CA ASN A 403 3.73 29.64 -18.40
C ASN A 403 3.24 28.18 -18.21
N THR A 404 4.21 27.26 -18.08
CA THR A 404 4.01 25.80 -17.95
C THR A 404 3.18 25.39 -16.73
N TYR A 405 3.13 26.23 -15.68
CA TYR A 405 2.41 25.93 -14.45
C TYR A 405 0.88 26.10 -14.59
N GLY A 406 0.44 27.13 -15.30
CA GLY A 406 -1.00 27.38 -15.53
C GLY A 406 -1.68 26.27 -16.34
N SER A 407 -1.01 25.79 -17.40
CA SER A 407 -1.55 24.73 -18.26
C SER A 407 -1.75 23.40 -17.52
N VAL A 408 -0.85 23.06 -16.59
CA VAL A 408 -0.94 21.86 -15.74
C VAL A 408 -2.11 21.99 -14.78
N GLN A 409 -2.31 23.14 -14.15
CA GLN A 409 -3.47 23.37 -13.28
C GLN A 409 -4.80 23.26 -14.03
N ASP A 410 -4.86 23.77 -15.26
CA ASP A 410 -6.07 23.65 -16.10
C ASP A 410 -6.37 22.20 -16.48
N LEU A 411 -5.34 21.38 -16.71
CA LEU A 411 -5.47 19.94 -16.94
C LEU A 411 -5.94 19.20 -15.68
N MET A 412 -5.40 19.54 -14.50
CA MET A 412 -5.89 19.01 -13.24
C MET A 412 -7.35 19.39 -13.02
N ALA A 413 -7.74 20.64 -13.27
CA ALA A 413 -9.12 21.08 -13.17
C ALA A 413 -10.05 20.34 -14.15
N LEU A 414 -9.58 19.97 -15.34
CA LEU A 414 -10.33 19.13 -16.28
C LEU A 414 -10.65 17.74 -15.70
N SER A 415 -9.73 17.16 -14.93
CA SER A 415 -9.97 15.86 -14.28
C SER A 415 -11.11 15.91 -13.27
N TYR A 416 -11.23 17.02 -12.52
CA TYR A 416 -12.34 17.26 -11.62
C TYR A 416 -13.66 17.47 -12.37
N ASP A 417 -13.63 18.23 -13.46
CA ASP A 417 -14.84 18.52 -14.22
C ASP A 417 -15.40 17.30 -14.97
N ASP A 418 -14.54 16.35 -15.35
CA ASP A 418 -14.93 15.05 -15.93
C ASP A 418 -15.49 14.06 -14.91
N LEU A 419 -15.35 14.31 -13.60
CA LEU A 419 -15.89 13.41 -12.58
C LEU A 419 -17.43 13.32 -12.69
N PRO A 420 -18.01 12.14 -12.42
CA PRO A 420 -19.45 12.04 -12.16
C PRO A 420 -19.86 12.96 -11.01
N TYR A 421 -21.05 13.56 -11.11
CA TYR A 421 -21.51 14.54 -10.13
C TYR A 421 -21.64 13.96 -8.71
N GLU A 422 -21.87 12.64 -8.54
CA GLU A 422 -21.91 12.01 -7.22
C GLU A 422 -20.52 11.85 -6.58
N ILE A 423 -19.45 11.90 -7.39
CA ILE A 423 -18.07 11.69 -6.93
C ILE A 423 -17.37 13.02 -6.62
N LYS A 424 -17.77 14.12 -7.29
CA LYS A 424 -17.22 15.47 -7.05
C LYS A 424 -17.14 15.83 -5.55
N PRO A 425 -18.22 15.69 -4.74
CA PRO A 425 -18.15 16.00 -3.31
C PRO A 425 -17.23 15.07 -2.52
N CYS A 426 -17.18 13.79 -2.91
CA CYS A 426 -16.30 12.81 -2.28
C CYS A 426 -14.83 13.23 -2.47
N PHE A 427 -14.47 13.67 -3.68
CA PHE A 427 -13.17 14.25 -4.00
C PHE A 427 -12.90 15.55 -3.22
N LEU A 428 -13.83 16.51 -3.24
CA LEU A 428 -13.69 17.76 -2.48
C LEU A 428 -13.47 17.51 -0.98
N TYR A 429 -14.17 16.52 -0.41
CA TYR A 429 -14.05 16.15 0.99
C TYR A 429 -12.66 15.64 1.38
N LEU A 430 -11.85 15.16 0.43
CA LEU A 430 -10.47 14.74 0.72
C LEU A 430 -9.60 15.89 1.23
N SER A 431 -9.95 17.15 0.91
CA SER A 431 -9.25 18.33 1.44
C SER A 431 -9.39 18.51 2.96
N VAL A 432 -10.29 17.77 3.62
CA VAL A 432 -10.37 17.72 5.08
C VAL A 432 -9.07 17.24 5.70
N PHE A 433 -8.29 16.40 5.02
CA PHE A 433 -7.04 15.85 5.55
C PHE A 433 -5.85 16.76 5.25
N PRO A 434 -4.88 16.87 6.17
CA PRO A 434 -3.66 17.63 5.94
C PRO A 434 -2.80 17.00 4.83
N GLU A 435 -1.82 17.77 4.36
CA GLU A 435 -0.80 17.32 3.38
C GLU A 435 -0.09 16.04 3.86
N ASP A 436 0.32 15.21 2.90
CA ASP A 436 1.02 13.94 3.10
C ASP A 436 0.35 12.91 4.02
N CYS A 437 -0.95 13.10 4.30
CA CYS A 437 -1.66 12.21 5.19
C CYS A 437 -1.96 10.85 4.54
N LYS A 438 -1.52 9.76 5.18
CA LYS A 438 -1.94 8.38 4.84
C LYS A 438 -3.33 8.11 5.43
N ILE A 439 -4.36 8.24 4.59
CA ILE A 439 -5.77 8.17 4.99
C ILE A 439 -6.24 6.71 5.02
N SER A 440 -6.96 6.33 6.08
CA SER A 440 -7.64 5.03 6.14
C SER A 440 -8.95 5.06 5.35
N ALA A 441 -9.06 4.18 4.33
CA ALA A 441 -10.26 4.09 3.49
C ALA A 441 -11.54 3.83 4.31
N GLY A 442 -11.49 2.90 5.26
CA GLY A 442 -12.63 2.60 6.11
C GLY A 442 -13.08 3.77 6.99
N MET A 443 -12.15 4.62 7.45
CA MET A 443 -12.51 5.83 8.21
C MET A 443 -13.23 6.83 7.31
N LEU A 444 -12.66 7.10 6.14
CA LEU A 444 -13.24 8.03 5.17
C LEU A 444 -14.64 7.59 4.71
N VAL A 445 -14.83 6.30 4.42
CA VAL A 445 -16.15 5.74 4.06
C VAL A 445 -17.19 6.07 5.15
N ARG A 446 -16.85 5.89 6.43
CA ARG A 446 -17.77 6.22 7.53
C ARG A 446 -18.04 7.72 7.64
N MET A 447 -17.05 8.56 7.36
CA MET A 447 -17.21 10.01 7.31
C MET A 447 -18.14 10.41 6.16
N TRP A 448 -17.93 9.92 4.94
CA TRP A 448 -18.81 10.17 3.78
C TRP A 448 -20.26 9.73 4.01
N ILE A 449 -20.46 8.58 4.66
CA ILE A 449 -21.80 8.10 5.04
C ILE A 449 -22.45 9.04 6.06
N ALA A 450 -21.72 9.46 7.09
CA ALA A 450 -22.26 10.36 8.11
C ALA A 450 -22.57 11.76 7.57
N GLU A 451 -21.78 12.25 6.62
CA GLU A 451 -22.02 13.51 5.90
C GLU A 451 -23.23 13.45 4.95
N GLY A 452 -23.66 12.24 4.57
CA GLY A 452 -24.70 12.04 3.56
C GLY A 452 -24.22 12.27 2.13
N LEU A 453 -22.92 12.06 1.86
CA LEU A 453 -22.35 12.13 0.51
C LEU A 453 -22.60 10.84 -0.30
N VAL A 454 -22.93 9.75 0.38
CA VAL A 454 -23.18 8.43 -0.21
C VAL A 454 -24.62 8.03 0.05
N VAL A 455 -25.32 7.63 -1.01
CA VAL A 455 -26.71 7.19 -0.95
C VAL A 455 -26.87 5.88 -1.71
N ALA A 456 -27.61 4.95 -1.10
CA ALA A 456 -28.02 3.69 -1.74
C ALA A 456 -29.33 3.91 -2.49
N HIS A 457 -29.43 3.40 -3.72
CA HIS A 457 -30.68 3.35 -4.45
C HIS A 457 -31.57 2.25 -3.86
N VAL A 458 -32.85 2.57 -3.60
CA VAL A 458 -33.80 1.68 -2.90
C VAL A 458 -34.00 0.33 -3.62
N GLU A 459 -33.72 0.28 -4.93
CA GLU A 459 -33.86 -0.92 -5.78
C GLU A 459 -32.64 -1.86 -5.71
N GLU A 460 -31.53 -1.44 -5.10
CA GLU A 460 -30.28 -2.22 -5.07
C GLU A 460 -29.97 -2.75 -3.68
N ALA A 461 -29.77 -4.07 -3.56
CA ALA A 461 -29.39 -4.75 -2.32
C ALA A 461 -27.93 -4.46 -1.87
N VAL A 462 -27.36 -3.31 -2.22
CA VAL A 462 -25.97 -2.94 -1.98
C VAL A 462 -25.86 -2.04 -0.74
N SER A 463 -24.87 -2.31 0.12
CA SER A 463 -24.68 -1.53 1.35
C SER A 463 -24.09 -0.13 1.08
N LEU A 464 -24.34 0.84 1.97
CA LEU A 464 -23.75 2.18 1.88
C LEU A 464 -22.21 2.13 1.90
N GLU A 465 -21.64 1.20 2.66
CA GLU A 465 -20.20 0.99 2.75
C GLU A 465 -19.61 0.51 1.42
N GLU A 466 -20.30 -0.37 0.69
CA GLU A 466 -19.89 -0.83 -0.65
C GLU A 466 -20.01 0.29 -1.68
N VAL A 467 -21.10 1.06 -1.69
CA VAL A 467 -21.24 2.22 -2.59
C VAL A 467 -20.13 3.23 -2.31
N ALA A 468 -19.84 3.54 -1.04
CA ALA A 468 -18.76 4.46 -0.67
C ALA A 468 -17.39 3.95 -1.14
N MET A 469 -17.14 2.65 -0.99
CA MET A 469 -15.89 2.03 -1.43
C MET A 469 -15.74 2.11 -2.96
N GLN A 470 -16.81 1.85 -3.71
CA GLN A 470 -16.82 1.99 -5.17
C GLN A 470 -16.49 3.42 -5.62
N ARG A 471 -16.99 4.44 -4.91
CA ARG A 471 -16.66 5.85 -5.20
C ARG A 471 -15.17 6.14 -4.96
N LEU A 472 -14.57 5.55 -3.92
CA LEU A 472 -13.14 5.66 -3.66
C LEU A 472 -12.29 4.94 -4.72
N GLU A 473 -12.73 3.74 -5.14
CA GLU A 473 -12.07 2.97 -6.19
C GLU A 473 -12.13 3.69 -7.55
N GLU A 474 -13.23 4.38 -7.86
CA GLU A 474 -13.33 5.21 -9.07
C GLU A 474 -12.35 6.40 -9.05
N LEU A 475 -12.13 7.03 -7.88
CA LEU A 475 -11.07 8.04 -7.73
C LEU A 475 -9.68 7.44 -7.96
N SER A 476 -9.44 6.21 -7.50
CA SER A 476 -8.19 5.49 -7.73
C SER A 476 -7.99 5.15 -9.21
N HIS A 477 -9.04 4.69 -9.91
CA HIS A 477 -8.98 4.36 -11.35
C HIS A 477 -8.68 5.57 -12.23
N ARG A 478 -9.05 6.76 -11.75
CA ARG A 478 -8.75 8.06 -12.39
C ARG A 478 -7.41 8.66 -11.95
N PHE A 479 -6.64 7.94 -11.12
CA PHE A 479 -5.35 8.37 -10.58
C PHE A 479 -5.42 9.69 -9.79
N LEU A 480 -6.60 9.98 -9.21
CA LEU A 480 -6.79 11.14 -8.34
C LEU A 480 -6.35 10.86 -6.91
N ILE A 481 -6.10 9.59 -6.56
CA ILE A 481 -5.53 9.16 -5.28
C ILE A 481 -4.44 8.10 -5.53
N GLN A 482 -3.50 7.99 -4.60
CA GLN A 482 -2.41 7.01 -4.63
C GLN A 482 -2.66 5.93 -3.58
N VAL A 483 -2.77 4.67 -4.01
CA VAL A 483 -3.01 3.54 -3.10
C VAL A 483 -1.72 3.15 -2.41
N VAL A 484 -1.67 3.35 -1.09
CA VAL A 484 -0.49 3.04 -0.25
C VAL A 484 -0.53 1.59 0.22
N LYS A 485 -1.72 1.07 0.49
CA LYS A 485 -1.90 -0.30 0.98
C LYS A 485 -3.27 -0.83 0.61
N THR A 486 -3.33 -2.06 0.10
CA THR A 486 -4.56 -2.83 -0.06
C THR A 486 -4.69 -3.85 1.07
N ASN A 487 -5.90 -4.37 1.25
CA ASN A 487 -6.12 -5.56 2.06
C ASN A 487 -5.92 -6.82 1.17
N PHE A 488 -6.14 -8.00 1.76
CA PHE A 488 -5.98 -9.28 1.05
C PHE A 488 -6.99 -9.54 -0.07
N ASN A 489 -8.12 -8.83 -0.09
CA ASN A 489 -9.12 -8.96 -1.15
C ASN A 489 -8.90 -7.95 -2.29
N GLY A 490 -7.76 -7.24 -2.26
CA GLY A 490 -7.38 -6.23 -3.24
C GLY A 490 -7.98 -4.85 -2.96
N ALA A 491 -8.95 -4.71 -2.05
CA ALA A 491 -9.57 -3.41 -1.78
C ALA A 491 -8.63 -2.46 -1.03
N ILE A 492 -8.78 -1.17 -1.32
CA ILE A 492 -7.96 -0.08 -0.76
C ILE A 492 -8.10 -0.05 0.77
N GLN A 493 -6.99 -0.21 1.50
CA GLN A 493 -6.94 -0.09 2.96
C GLN A 493 -6.47 1.29 3.40
N LYS A 494 -5.40 1.80 2.77
CA LYS A 494 -4.85 3.13 2.97
C LYS A 494 -4.45 3.75 1.63
N PHE A 495 -4.61 5.06 1.53
CA PHE A 495 -4.24 5.83 0.35
C PHE A 495 -3.76 7.23 0.76
N GLN A 496 -3.19 7.97 -0.18
CA GLN A 496 -2.72 9.35 -0.02
C GLN A 496 -3.16 10.19 -1.21
N LEU A 497 -3.30 11.50 -1.02
CA LEU A 497 -3.57 12.45 -2.07
C LEU A 497 -2.26 13.19 -2.43
N HIS A 498 -1.97 13.37 -3.72
CA HIS A 498 -0.83 14.18 -4.14
C HIS A 498 -1.13 15.66 -3.88
N ASP A 499 -0.15 16.45 -3.42
CA ASP A 499 -0.35 17.84 -3.01
C ASP A 499 -1.02 18.74 -4.06
N LEU A 500 -0.57 18.70 -5.33
CA LEU A 500 -1.22 19.47 -6.40
C LEU A 500 -2.71 19.12 -6.61
N LEU A 501 -3.10 17.87 -6.36
CA LEU A 501 -4.50 17.46 -6.39
C LEU A 501 -5.24 17.91 -5.12
N ARG A 502 -4.56 17.93 -3.96
CA ARG A 502 -5.08 18.52 -2.73
C ARG A 502 -5.32 20.03 -2.88
N ASP A 503 -4.39 20.76 -3.48
CA ASP A 503 -4.53 22.20 -3.79
C ASP A 503 -5.74 22.45 -4.71
N LEU A 504 -5.93 21.58 -5.72
CA LEU A 504 -7.13 21.62 -6.56
C LEU A 504 -8.40 21.36 -5.74
N CYS A 505 -8.41 20.33 -4.87
CA CYS A 505 -9.53 20.04 -3.98
C CYS A 505 -9.88 21.24 -3.11
N GLU A 506 -8.88 21.87 -2.48
CA GLU A 506 -9.06 23.03 -1.61
C GLU A 506 -9.57 24.25 -2.38
N LYS A 507 -8.97 24.54 -3.54
CA LYS A 507 -9.41 25.62 -4.41
C LYS A 507 -10.87 25.43 -4.82
N LYS A 508 -11.23 24.24 -5.29
CA LYS A 508 -12.61 23.92 -5.69
C LYS A 508 -13.56 23.90 -4.50
N ALA A 509 -13.14 23.42 -3.33
CA ALA A 509 -13.95 23.45 -2.12
C ALA A 509 -14.22 24.89 -1.66
N LYS A 510 -13.23 25.79 -1.74
CA LYS A 510 -13.37 27.22 -1.42
C LYS A 510 -14.27 27.94 -2.43
N GLU A 511 -14.04 27.74 -3.74
CA GLU A 511 -14.89 28.28 -4.82
C GLU A 511 -16.36 27.89 -4.65
N GLN A 512 -16.62 26.70 -4.11
CA GLN A 512 -17.97 26.17 -3.91
C GLN A 512 -18.52 26.37 -2.49
N SER A 513 -17.73 26.96 -1.59
CA SER A 513 -18.06 27.09 -0.16
C SER A 513 -18.45 25.75 0.49
N PHE A 514 -17.83 24.67 0.02
CA PHE A 514 -18.10 23.30 0.44
C PHE A 514 -17.43 22.96 1.78
N LEU A 515 -16.18 23.40 1.96
CA LEU A 515 -15.34 23.17 3.13
C LEU A 515 -14.47 24.41 3.39
N GLN A 516 -14.30 24.75 4.66
CA GLN A 516 -13.33 25.74 5.11
C GLN A 516 -12.28 25.10 6.01
N ILE A 517 -11.02 25.42 5.76
CA ILE A 517 -9.87 24.85 6.47
C ILE A 517 -9.20 25.98 7.25
N TYR A 518 -8.93 25.73 8.54
CA TYR A 518 -8.20 26.64 9.40
C TYR A 518 -6.88 26.00 9.83
N THR A 519 -5.77 26.71 9.62
CA THR A 519 -4.44 26.31 10.05
C THR A 519 -3.81 27.35 10.97
N SER A 520 -2.75 26.99 11.71
CA SER A 520 -2.15 27.86 12.74
C SER A 520 -1.44 29.09 12.17
N ILE A 521 -0.98 29.07 10.91
CA ILE A 521 -0.15 30.14 10.31
C ILE A 521 -0.99 31.34 9.81
N TYR A 522 -2.25 31.14 9.42
CA TYR A 522 -3.10 32.23 8.91
C TYR A 522 -3.49 33.29 9.96
N ASN A 523 -3.08 33.11 11.21
CA ASN A 523 -3.25 34.10 12.27
C ASN A 523 -2.19 35.23 12.23
N SER A 524 -1.12 35.12 11.42
CA SER A 524 -0.21 36.24 11.17
C SER A 524 -0.50 36.93 9.84
N THR A 525 -1.19 38.07 9.94
CA THR A 525 -1.15 39.23 9.04
C THR A 525 -1.85 39.25 7.68
N THR A 526 -2.14 38.15 6.97
CA THR A 526 -2.73 38.25 5.60
C THR A 526 -4.25 38.02 5.48
N MET A 527 -4.92 37.39 6.44
CA MET A 527 -6.39 37.18 6.40
C MET A 527 -7.26 38.28 7.03
N ARG A 528 -6.67 39.37 7.56
CA ARG A 528 -7.50 40.53 7.96
C ARG A 528 -8.15 41.24 6.77
N VAL A 529 -7.69 40.98 5.54
CA VAL A 529 -8.17 41.66 4.34
C VAL A 529 -9.21 40.82 3.57
N ASP A 530 -9.12 39.48 3.57
CA ASP A 530 -10.08 38.60 2.87
C ASP A 530 -11.34 38.24 3.69
N ALA A 531 -11.30 38.41 5.02
CA ALA A 531 -12.46 38.14 5.89
C ALA A 531 -13.64 39.10 5.66
N LEU A 532 -13.43 40.19 4.88
CA LEU A 532 -14.43 41.21 4.59
C LEU A 532 -15.12 41.03 3.22
N THR A 533 -14.73 40.06 2.39
CA THR A 533 -15.18 40.00 0.98
C THR A 533 -15.63 38.60 0.54
N LYS A 534 -16.65 38.07 1.22
CA LYS A 534 -17.85 37.39 0.68
C LYS A 534 -18.44 36.45 1.74
N ALA A 535 -19.60 36.84 2.26
CA ALA A 535 -20.41 36.06 3.18
C ALA A 535 -20.98 34.81 2.48
N VAL A 536 -20.21 33.73 2.40
CA VAL A 536 -20.73 32.39 2.12
C VAL A 536 -20.29 31.46 3.24
N GLN A 537 -21.26 30.96 4.00
CA GLN A 537 -21.06 30.21 5.23
C GLN A 537 -20.73 28.75 4.89
N ALA A 538 -19.46 28.35 5.00
CA ALA A 538 -19.08 26.95 4.82
C ALA A 538 -19.73 26.07 5.91
N ARG A 539 -20.33 24.95 5.51
CA ARG A 539 -21.02 24.01 6.42
C ARG A 539 -20.13 22.91 6.98
N ARG A 540 -18.91 22.81 6.46
CA ARG A 540 -17.90 21.87 6.91
C ARG A 540 -16.65 22.65 7.26
N VAL A 541 -16.06 22.31 8.40
CA VAL A 541 -14.85 22.92 8.89
C VAL A 541 -13.83 21.85 9.24
N ALA A 542 -12.62 22.03 8.74
CA ALA A 542 -11.45 21.28 9.18
C ALA A 542 -10.53 22.21 9.99
N LEU A 543 -10.11 21.76 11.17
CA LEU A 543 -9.13 22.44 12.00
C LEU A 543 -7.84 21.63 11.97
N HIS A 544 -6.80 22.17 11.35
CA HIS A 544 -5.46 21.60 11.30
C HIS A 544 -4.57 22.33 12.29
N SER A 545 -4.15 21.65 13.35
CA SER A 545 -3.23 22.21 14.36
C SER A 545 -3.66 23.57 14.94
N SER A 546 -4.97 23.87 14.94
CA SER A 546 -5.57 25.12 15.42
C SER A 546 -6.65 24.83 16.45
N THR A 547 -6.68 25.62 17.53
CA THR A 547 -7.69 25.54 18.60
C THR A 547 -8.71 26.69 18.54
N SER A 548 -8.55 27.61 17.59
CA SER A 548 -9.44 28.77 17.44
C SER A 548 -10.64 28.42 16.56
N PHE A 549 -11.86 28.58 17.09
CA PHE A 549 -13.09 28.42 16.34
C PHE A 549 -13.47 29.73 15.62
N PRO A 550 -14.01 29.66 14.39
CA PRO A 550 -14.64 30.82 13.77
C PRO A 550 -15.87 31.26 14.59
N LYS A 551 -15.93 32.54 14.94
CA LYS A 551 -16.98 33.11 15.82
C LYS A 551 -18.38 33.17 15.20
N GLN A 552 -18.55 32.84 13.91
CA GLN A 552 -19.72 33.26 13.10
C GLN A 552 -20.48 32.12 12.37
N ILE A 553 -20.23 30.84 12.67
CA ILE A 553 -20.86 29.73 11.91
C ILE A 553 -21.99 29.08 12.72
N SER A 554 -23.21 29.62 12.69
CA SER A 554 -24.35 29.07 13.45
C SER A 554 -24.87 27.72 12.95
N ASN A 555 -24.55 27.32 11.70
CA ASN A 555 -25.17 26.18 11.03
C ASN A 555 -24.15 25.12 10.55
N LEU A 556 -23.10 24.92 11.35
CA LEU A 556 -22.05 23.95 11.04
C LEU A 556 -22.58 22.51 11.11
N ARG A 557 -22.26 21.69 10.10
CA ARG A 557 -22.63 20.27 10.03
C ARG A 557 -21.49 19.32 10.28
N SER A 558 -20.29 19.74 9.97
CA SER A 558 -19.10 18.93 10.13
C SER A 558 -18.01 19.72 10.78
N LEU A 559 -17.48 19.18 11.86
CA LEU A 559 -16.28 19.68 12.50
C LEU A 559 -15.28 18.54 12.59
N VAL A 560 -14.22 18.65 11.81
CA VAL A 560 -13.13 17.69 11.79
C VAL A 560 -11.88 18.35 12.33
N MET A 561 -11.46 17.92 13.51
CA MET A 561 -10.18 18.32 14.07
C MET A 561 -9.18 17.20 13.79
N LEU A 562 -8.13 17.54 13.06
CA LEU A 562 -7.02 16.62 12.77
C LEU A 562 -5.73 17.29 13.19
N THR A 563 -4.98 16.62 14.05
CA THR A 563 -3.61 17.00 14.35
C THR A 563 -2.69 16.38 13.29
N LYS A 564 -1.65 17.07 12.82
CA LYS A 564 -0.64 16.45 11.93
C LYS A 564 -0.01 15.18 12.54
N SER A 565 -0.01 15.11 13.88
CA SER A 565 0.39 13.96 14.71
C SER A 565 -0.53 12.73 14.63
N SER A 566 -1.71 12.85 14.02
CA SER A 566 -2.74 11.80 14.04
C SER A 566 -2.40 10.54 13.25
N ILE A 567 -1.23 10.48 12.62
CA ILE A 567 -0.83 9.34 11.77
C ILE A 567 0.06 8.35 12.53
N LEU A 568 0.73 8.75 13.62
CA LEU A 568 1.57 7.89 14.46
C LEU A 568 1.67 8.42 15.92
N THR A 569 1.04 7.70 16.85
CA THR A 569 1.35 7.55 18.30
C THR A 569 1.77 8.73 19.20
N SER A 570 1.84 9.98 18.76
CA SER A 570 2.10 11.12 19.65
C SER A 570 0.87 12.02 19.72
N ALA A 571 0.29 12.16 20.92
CA ALA A 571 -0.81 13.07 21.18
C ALA A 571 -0.25 14.38 21.73
N TYR A 572 -0.91 15.50 21.42
CA TYR A 572 -0.51 16.79 21.99
C TYR A 572 -0.89 16.86 23.46
N ASP A 573 0.04 17.27 24.31
CA ASP A 573 -0.30 17.98 25.55
C ASP A 573 -0.76 19.40 25.19
N ILE A 574 -2.03 19.53 24.81
CA ILE A 574 -2.68 20.84 24.77
C ILE A 574 -2.95 21.23 26.22
N LYS A 575 -2.01 21.98 26.82
CA LYS A 575 -2.32 22.78 28.01
C LYS A 575 -3.39 23.80 27.60
N GLU A 576 -4.59 23.58 28.14
CA GLU A 576 -5.70 24.53 28.29
C GLU A 576 -6.16 25.26 27.00
N THR A 577 -7.26 24.86 26.30
CA THR A 577 -8.22 25.81 25.65
C THR A 577 -9.32 25.21 24.76
N LEU A 578 -9.47 23.90 24.52
CA LEU A 578 -10.67 23.40 23.82
C LEU A 578 -11.86 23.37 24.79
N GLY A 579 -12.55 24.50 24.92
CA GLY A 579 -13.86 24.54 25.54
C GLY A 579 -14.84 23.74 24.67
N LEU A 580 -14.82 22.40 24.74
CA LEU A 580 -15.78 21.52 24.05
C LEU A 580 -17.23 21.94 24.34
N LYS A 581 -17.48 22.53 25.51
CA LYS A 581 -18.74 23.19 25.84
C LYS A 581 -19.12 24.29 24.83
N VAL A 582 -18.19 25.12 24.39
CA VAL A 582 -18.40 26.16 23.38
C VAL A 582 -18.77 25.56 22.03
N VAL A 583 -18.09 24.48 21.62
CA VAL A 583 -18.39 23.76 20.38
C VAL A 583 -19.81 23.20 20.42
N ILE A 584 -20.12 22.46 21.48
CA ILE A 584 -21.42 21.80 21.66
C ILE A 584 -22.55 22.83 21.79
N ASN A 585 -22.31 23.97 22.45
CA ASN A 585 -23.32 25.01 22.61
C ASN A 585 -23.55 25.86 21.34
N SER A 586 -22.52 26.00 20.49
CA SER A 586 -22.57 26.86 19.30
C SER A 586 -23.08 26.14 18.05
N PHE A 587 -22.89 24.81 17.94
CA PHE A 587 -23.11 24.08 16.69
C PHE A 587 -24.12 22.94 16.85
N ASN A 588 -25.42 23.27 16.98
CA ASN A 588 -26.48 22.29 17.25
C ASN A 588 -26.88 21.41 16.03
N LEU A 589 -26.46 21.80 14.81
CA LEU A 589 -26.78 21.11 13.55
C LEU A 589 -25.69 20.11 13.10
N LEU A 590 -24.74 19.78 13.98
CA LEU A 590 -23.64 18.88 13.66
C LEU A 590 -24.12 17.45 13.35
N ARG A 591 -23.69 16.94 12.19
CA ARG A 591 -23.82 15.54 11.74
C ARG A 591 -22.53 14.76 11.95
N LEU A 592 -21.37 15.42 11.87
CA LEU A 592 -20.07 14.78 12.07
C LEU A 592 -19.21 15.61 13.02
N LEU A 593 -18.71 14.95 14.07
CA LEU A 593 -17.76 15.52 15.02
C LEU A 593 -16.58 14.57 15.18
N ASN A 594 -15.41 14.98 14.69
CA ASN A 594 -14.17 14.22 14.86
C ASN A 594 -13.18 15.01 15.73
N LEU A 595 -12.87 14.44 16.89
CA LEU A 595 -12.02 14.97 17.95
C LEU A 595 -10.78 14.08 18.14
N TRP A 596 -10.22 13.57 17.05
CA TRP A 596 -9.08 12.66 17.10
C TRP A 596 -7.84 13.39 17.64
N GLY A 597 -7.17 12.80 18.64
CA GLY A 597 -5.91 13.32 19.17
C GLY A 597 -6.10 14.40 20.22
N ILE A 598 -7.34 14.70 20.61
CA ILE A 598 -7.64 15.80 21.53
C ILE A 598 -7.49 15.35 22.99
N ARG A 599 -6.65 16.06 23.74
CA ARG A 599 -6.60 15.97 25.21
C ARG A 599 -7.45 17.09 25.83
N THR A 600 -8.29 16.72 26.80
CA THR A 600 -9.17 17.63 27.56
C THR A 600 -8.65 17.80 28.98
N SER A 601 -8.71 19.01 29.56
CA SER A 601 -8.26 19.24 30.95
C SER A 601 -9.04 18.41 31.98
N SER A 602 -10.32 18.14 31.71
CA SER A 602 -11.19 17.36 32.59
C SER A 602 -11.09 15.84 32.41
N GLY A 603 -10.44 15.36 31.33
CA GLY A 603 -10.45 13.94 30.94
C GLY A 603 -11.84 13.39 30.63
N LYS A 604 -12.82 14.25 30.33
CA LYS A 604 -14.24 13.90 30.17
C LYS A 604 -14.87 14.64 29.00
N LEU A 605 -15.83 13.96 28.35
CA LEU A 605 -16.71 14.57 27.37
C LEU A 605 -17.91 15.23 28.06
N PRO A 606 -18.25 16.49 27.77
CA PRO A 606 -19.38 17.19 28.41
C PRO A 606 -20.71 16.46 28.15
N SER A 607 -21.61 16.43 29.14
CA SER A 607 -22.94 15.81 29.01
C SER A 607 -23.82 16.50 27.97
N GLN A 608 -23.54 17.77 27.66
CA GLN A 608 -24.22 18.51 26.61
C GLN A 608 -24.07 17.84 25.24
N ILE A 609 -23.10 16.94 25.02
CA ILE A 609 -22.96 16.24 23.73
C ILE A 609 -24.28 15.59 23.28
N GLY A 610 -25.11 15.13 24.21
CA GLY A 610 -26.42 14.54 23.93
C GLY A 610 -27.47 15.51 23.37
N SER A 611 -27.19 16.82 23.30
CA SER A 611 -28.06 17.79 22.61
C SER A 611 -27.86 17.81 21.10
N LEU A 612 -26.76 17.25 20.60
CA LEU A 612 -26.44 17.18 19.16
C LEU A 612 -27.21 16.03 18.48
N ILE A 613 -28.54 16.04 18.52
CA ILE A 613 -29.39 14.90 18.10
C ILE A 613 -29.21 14.51 16.61
N HIS A 614 -28.66 15.41 15.80
CA HIS A 614 -28.37 15.20 14.38
C HIS A 614 -27.05 14.47 14.12
N LEU A 615 -26.26 14.22 15.17
CA LEU A 615 -24.95 13.62 15.05
C LEU A 615 -25.03 12.17 14.56
N ARG A 616 -24.31 11.89 13.47
CA ARG A 616 -24.18 10.58 12.81
C ARG A 616 -22.80 9.96 13.00
N TYR A 617 -21.78 10.77 13.26
CA TYR A 617 -20.43 10.30 13.55
C TYR A 617 -19.83 11.06 14.74
N LEU A 618 -19.34 10.31 15.73
CA LEU A 618 -18.55 10.83 16.83
C LEU A 618 -17.22 10.07 16.90
N GLY A 619 -16.12 10.78 16.66
CA GLY A 619 -14.77 10.26 16.84
C GLY A 619 -14.09 10.95 18.02
N VAL A 620 -13.62 10.17 18.99
CA VAL A 620 -12.85 10.61 20.16
C VAL A 620 -11.62 9.71 20.37
N ARG A 621 -11.10 9.17 19.26
CA ARG A 621 -9.93 8.30 19.23
C ARG A 621 -8.67 9.03 19.69
N ALA A 622 -7.70 8.31 20.27
CA ALA A 622 -6.42 8.89 20.71
C ALA A 622 -6.62 10.12 21.61
N SER A 623 -7.53 10.01 22.57
CA SER A 623 -7.86 11.09 23.51
C SER A 623 -7.63 10.64 24.95
N ASN A 624 -7.61 11.59 25.88
CA ASN A 624 -7.58 11.31 27.32
C ASN A 624 -9.01 11.21 27.93
N ILE A 625 -10.04 11.04 27.10
CA ILE A 625 -11.44 11.00 27.55
C ILE A 625 -11.71 9.62 28.17
N GLY A 626 -11.65 9.51 29.49
CA GLY A 626 -11.85 8.26 30.21
C GLY A 626 -13.32 7.85 30.43
N SER A 627 -14.28 8.76 30.24
CA SER A 627 -15.70 8.43 30.44
C SER A 627 -16.61 9.10 29.43
N LEU A 628 -17.48 8.31 28.80
CA LEU A 628 -18.57 8.81 27.97
C LEU A 628 -19.81 9.14 28.86
N PRO A 629 -20.47 10.29 28.66
CA PRO A 629 -21.64 10.68 29.45
C PRO A 629 -22.87 9.84 29.10
N SER A 630 -23.79 9.66 30.05
CA SER A 630 -25.05 8.93 29.83
C SER A 630 -25.96 9.56 28.77
N SER A 631 -25.82 10.87 28.53
CA SER A 631 -26.53 11.61 27.49
C SER A 631 -26.15 11.16 26.07
N ILE A 632 -25.09 10.37 25.86
CA ILE A 632 -24.77 9.79 24.56
C ILE A 632 -25.95 9.00 23.98
N GLY A 633 -26.77 8.37 24.84
CA GLY A 633 -27.97 7.62 24.41
C GLY A 633 -29.08 8.48 23.80
N ASN A 634 -28.96 9.82 23.83
CA ASN A 634 -29.88 10.73 23.15
C ASN A 634 -29.55 10.90 21.66
N LEU A 635 -28.35 10.49 21.22
CA LEU A 635 -27.87 10.63 19.84
C LEU A 635 -28.46 9.56 18.92
N ARG A 636 -29.79 9.50 18.79
CA ARG A 636 -30.50 8.40 18.11
C ARG A 636 -30.11 8.21 16.64
N ASN A 637 -29.57 9.26 16.00
CA ASN A 637 -29.10 9.24 14.61
C ASN A 637 -27.63 8.81 14.46
N LEU A 638 -26.94 8.44 15.55
CA LEU A 638 -25.53 8.07 15.51
C LEU A 638 -25.31 6.75 14.76
N LEU A 639 -24.52 6.80 13.69
CA LEU A 639 -24.15 5.64 12.86
C LEU A 639 -22.76 5.09 13.23
N THR A 640 -21.84 5.95 13.67
CA THR A 640 -20.47 5.58 14.04
C THR A 640 -20.04 6.23 15.34
N LEU A 641 -19.52 5.41 16.26
CA LEU A 641 -18.81 5.84 17.47
C LEU A 641 -17.39 5.24 17.46
N ASP A 642 -16.37 6.10 17.32
CA ASP A 642 -14.95 5.71 17.36
C ASP A 642 -14.30 6.17 18.67
N TYR A 643 -14.14 5.23 19.61
CA TYR A 643 -13.62 5.47 20.95
C TYR A 643 -12.38 4.60 21.25
N ARG A 644 -11.46 4.49 20.28
CA ARG A 644 -10.23 3.68 20.39
C ARG A 644 -9.04 4.45 20.96
N ASP A 645 -8.01 3.70 21.35
CA ASP A 645 -6.67 4.20 21.67
C ASP A 645 -6.68 5.31 22.74
N ILE A 646 -7.45 5.13 23.81
CA ILE A 646 -7.55 6.11 24.90
C ILE A 646 -6.32 6.01 25.81
N ASP A 647 -5.81 7.15 26.27
CA ASP A 647 -4.65 7.22 27.18
C ASP A 647 -4.86 6.29 28.40
N HIS A 648 -3.78 5.64 28.85
CA HIS A 648 -3.85 4.57 29.86
C HIS A 648 -4.61 4.99 31.13
N GLY A 649 -5.81 4.45 31.33
CA GLY A 649 -6.68 4.77 32.45
C GLY A 649 -7.97 3.94 32.48
N PRO A 650 -8.72 3.99 33.58
CA PRO A 650 -10.01 3.31 33.69
C PRO A 650 -11.06 3.98 32.79
N VAL A 651 -11.72 3.19 31.94
CA VAL A 651 -12.75 3.65 31.01
C VAL A 651 -14.16 3.31 31.49
N ARG A 652 -15.09 4.26 31.38
CA ARG A 652 -16.52 4.07 31.70
C ARG A 652 -17.41 4.23 30.46
N ILE A 653 -18.10 3.16 30.09
CA ILE A 653 -19.08 3.15 28.98
C ILE A 653 -20.51 3.29 29.56
N PRO A 654 -21.36 4.21 29.09
CA PRO A 654 -22.68 4.38 29.69
C PRO A 654 -23.63 3.25 29.29
N LYS A 655 -24.46 2.78 30.23
CA LYS A 655 -25.52 1.79 29.95
C LYS A 655 -26.51 2.27 28.88
N SER A 656 -26.67 3.58 28.70
CA SER A 656 -27.58 4.19 27.72
C SER A 656 -27.18 4.01 26.26
N LEU A 657 -26.01 3.42 25.97
CA LEU A 657 -25.53 3.16 24.61
C LEU A 657 -26.49 2.26 23.81
N HIS A 658 -27.24 1.36 24.47
CA HIS A 658 -28.27 0.53 23.82
C HIS A 658 -29.38 1.32 23.12
N LYS A 659 -29.57 2.61 23.45
CA LYS A 659 -30.59 3.47 22.80
C LYS A 659 -30.23 3.85 21.36
N LEU A 660 -29.00 3.59 20.93
CA LEU A 660 -28.48 3.95 19.61
C LEU A 660 -28.84 2.89 18.55
N ALA A 661 -30.14 2.78 18.23
CA ALA A 661 -30.65 1.72 17.37
C ALA A 661 -30.05 1.72 15.94
N LEU A 662 -29.71 2.91 15.41
CA LEU A 662 -29.13 3.10 14.07
C LEU A 662 -27.60 2.90 14.02
N LEU A 663 -26.96 2.57 15.14
CA LEU A 663 -25.51 2.45 15.22
C LEU A 663 -25.01 1.27 14.37
N ARG A 664 -24.16 1.57 13.39
CA ARG A 664 -23.55 0.58 12.48
C ARG A 664 -22.12 0.22 12.87
N HIS A 665 -21.38 1.17 13.44
CA HIS A 665 -19.97 0.99 13.75
C HIS A 665 -19.66 1.42 15.18
N LEU A 666 -19.27 0.46 16.01
CA LEU A 666 -18.87 0.70 17.39
C LEU A 666 -17.42 0.24 17.60
N PHE A 667 -16.53 1.20 17.85
CA PHE A 667 -15.14 0.93 18.22
C PHE A 667 -14.88 1.39 19.65
N LEU A 668 -14.42 0.46 20.49
CA LEU A 668 -14.18 0.63 21.92
C LEU A 668 -12.69 0.48 22.26
N PRO A 669 -12.24 1.04 23.40
CA PRO A 669 -10.85 0.97 23.80
C PRO A 669 -10.51 -0.39 24.40
N ILE A 670 -9.42 -0.98 23.92
CA ILE A 670 -9.03 -2.39 24.19
C ILE A 670 -7.93 -2.48 25.25
N GLU A 671 -7.04 -1.50 25.27
CA GLU A 671 -5.88 -1.42 26.17
C GLU A 671 -6.26 -0.87 27.56
N CYS A 672 -7.47 -0.33 27.71
CA CYS A 672 -7.95 0.28 28.95
C CYS A 672 -8.71 -0.73 29.83
N THR A 673 -8.70 -0.50 31.15
CA THR A 673 -9.53 -1.27 32.09
C THR A 673 -10.95 -0.71 32.13
N TRP A 674 -11.97 -1.55 31.95
CA TRP A 674 -13.36 -1.10 32.01
C TRP A 674 -13.86 -1.06 33.46
N VAL A 675 -14.49 0.05 33.84
CA VAL A 675 -15.06 0.24 35.20
C VAL A 675 -16.46 -0.34 35.32
N ASN A 676 -17.15 -0.53 34.20
CA ASN A 676 -18.55 -0.96 34.22
C ASN A 676 -18.70 -2.41 34.65
N LYS A 677 -19.80 -2.69 35.37
CA LYS A 677 -20.24 -4.07 35.65
C LYS A 677 -20.78 -4.80 34.41
N GLU A 678 -21.53 -4.10 33.56
CA GLU A 678 -22.25 -4.69 32.42
C GLU A 678 -22.40 -3.69 31.26
N MET A 679 -22.55 -4.19 30.04
CA MET A 679 -22.96 -3.45 28.86
C MET A 679 -24.22 -4.09 28.27
N VAL A 680 -25.06 -3.30 27.59
CA VAL A 680 -26.27 -3.79 26.92
C VAL A 680 -26.09 -3.60 25.41
N LEU A 681 -26.08 -4.70 24.66
CA LEU A 681 -25.88 -4.76 23.21
C LEU A 681 -27.17 -5.04 22.44
N SER A 682 -28.16 -5.66 23.10
CA SER A 682 -29.47 -6.03 22.50
C SER A 682 -30.22 -4.88 21.81
N GLY A 683 -29.95 -3.62 22.17
CA GLY A 683 -30.54 -2.44 21.52
C GLY A 683 -29.89 -2.04 20.18
N LEU A 684 -28.71 -2.55 19.85
CA LEU A 684 -27.92 -2.17 18.67
C LEU A 684 -28.22 -3.08 17.47
N LYS A 685 -29.37 -2.85 16.83
CA LYS A 685 -29.94 -3.80 15.85
C LYS A 685 -29.23 -3.81 14.49
N ASP A 686 -28.68 -2.68 14.04
CA ASP A 686 -28.08 -2.51 12.70
C ASP A 686 -26.54 -2.54 12.69
N LEU A 687 -25.94 -3.13 13.74
CA LEU A 687 -24.51 -3.10 13.96
C LEU A 687 -23.75 -3.98 12.95
N LYS A 688 -22.84 -3.36 12.19
CA LYS A 688 -21.94 -3.99 11.22
C LYS A 688 -20.56 -4.31 11.78
N ILE A 689 -20.03 -3.41 12.62
CA ILE A 689 -18.71 -3.57 13.24
C ILE A 689 -18.86 -3.39 14.75
N LEU A 690 -18.44 -4.41 15.50
CA LEU A 690 -18.27 -4.36 16.94
C LEU A 690 -16.81 -4.65 17.28
N TRP A 691 -16.06 -3.64 17.68
CA TRP A 691 -14.61 -3.78 17.86
C TRP A 691 -14.18 -3.37 19.26
N GLY A 692 -13.68 -4.33 20.04
CA GLY A 692 -13.02 -4.06 21.32
C GLY A 692 -13.87 -4.26 22.56
N VAL A 693 -14.86 -5.17 22.52
CA VAL A 693 -15.63 -5.51 23.74
C VAL A 693 -14.74 -6.29 24.70
N ARG A 694 -14.58 -5.80 25.92
CA ARG A 694 -13.73 -6.43 26.94
C ARG A 694 -14.55 -6.87 28.14
N CYS A 695 -14.50 -8.16 28.44
CA CYS A 695 -15.05 -8.74 29.65
C CYS A 695 -13.90 -9.24 30.52
N LYS A 696 -13.35 -8.38 31.40
CA LYS A 696 -12.37 -8.79 32.41
C LYS A 696 -12.93 -8.59 33.82
N PRO A 697 -12.88 -9.59 34.71
CA PRO A 697 -13.17 -9.39 36.11
C PRO A 697 -12.09 -8.49 36.69
N SER A 698 -12.47 -7.32 37.22
CA SER A 698 -11.50 -6.55 38.02
C SER A 698 -11.27 -7.31 39.34
N LYS A 699 -10.03 -7.30 39.85
CA LYS A 699 -9.64 -8.01 41.09
C LYS A 699 -10.51 -7.65 42.32
N ARG A 700 -11.35 -6.60 42.22
CA ARG A 700 -12.29 -6.16 43.26
C ARG A 700 -13.67 -6.85 43.22
N TRP A 701 -14.00 -7.62 42.17
CA TRP A 701 -15.32 -8.18 41.95
C TRP A 701 -15.30 -9.69 42.28
N LYS A 702 -16.25 -10.13 43.11
CA LYS A 702 -16.42 -11.56 43.46
C LYS A 702 -16.90 -12.33 42.23
N ARG A 703 -16.59 -13.64 42.19
CA ARG A 703 -16.94 -14.61 41.12
C ARG A 703 -18.45 -14.74 40.79
N ASP A 704 -19.33 -14.08 41.54
CA ASP A 704 -20.79 -14.24 41.43
C ASP A 704 -21.52 -13.16 40.59
N ASP A 705 -20.81 -12.25 39.91
CA ASP A 705 -21.46 -11.28 39.03
C ASP A 705 -21.97 -11.98 37.74
N VAL A 706 -23.29 -11.91 37.55
CA VAL A 706 -24.07 -12.44 36.41
C VAL A 706 -23.30 -12.31 35.08
N ASP A 707 -23.22 -13.42 34.33
CA ASP A 707 -22.58 -13.47 33.02
C ASP A 707 -23.36 -12.68 31.95
N TRP A 708 -23.28 -11.36 32.07
CA TRP A 708 -23.94 -10.42 31.16
C TRP A 708 -23.40 -10.57 29.74
N PHE A 709 -22.12 -10.90 29.57
CA PHE A 709 -21.47 -10.99 28.27
C PHE A 709 -22.09 -12.12 27.47
N SER A 710 -22.21 -13.32 28.05
CA SER A 710 -22.82 -14.45 27.35
C SER A 710 -24.28 -14.18 27.00
N ARG A 711 -25.05 -13.57 27.92
CA ARG A 711 -26.44 -13.13 27.63
C ARG A 711 -26.48 -12.18 26.43
N GLU A 712 -25.70 -11.11 26.45
CA GLU A 712 -25.76 -10.10 25.38
C GLU A 712 -25.21 -10.61 24.05
N MET A 713 -24.20 -11.48 24.05
CA MET A 713 -23.63 -12.07 22.83
C MET A 713 -24.64 -12.94 22.07
N THR A 714 -25.53 -13.66 22.78
CA THR A 714 -26.61 -14.43 22.14
C THR A 714 -27.67 -13.53 21.50
N THR A 715 -27.83 -12.30 21.99
CA THR A 715 -28.79 -11.31 21.47
C THR A 715 -28.16 -10.31 20.49
N LEU A 716 -26.89 -10.49 20.13
CA LEU A 716 -26.16 -9.59 19.25
C LEU A 716 -26.83 -9.50 17.86
N SER A 717 -26.75 -8.32 17.24
CA SER A 717 -27.25 -8.12 15.87
C SER A 717 -26.74 -9.20 14.91
N THR A 718 -27.64 -9.73 14.10
CA THR A 718 -27.35 -10.67 13.01
C THR A 718 -26.68 -10.01 11.82
N SER A 719 -26.42 -8.70 11.85
CA SER A 719 -25.82 -7.95 10.75
C SER A 719 -24.32 -7.70 10.92
N VAL A 720 -23.73 -8.14 12.04
CA VAL A 720 -22.29 -7.92 12.35
C VAL A 720 -21.41 -8.70 11.37
N GLU A 721 -20.49 -8.00 10.73
CA GLU A 721 -19.52 -8.54 9.76
C GLU A 721 -18.09 -8.57 10.34
N LYS A 722 -17.79 -7.72 11.32
CA LYS A 722 -16.48 -7.68 12.00
C LYS A 722 -16.66 -7.62 13.51
N LEU A 723 -16.07 -8.59 14.19
CA LEU A 723 -16.17 -8.73 15.64
C LEU A 723 -14.77 -8.85 16.26
N LYS A 724 -14.45 -7.97 17.23
CA LYS A 724 -13.30 -8.12 18.11
C LYS A 724 -13.75 -8.11 19.58
N VAL A 725 -13.43 -9.18 20.29
CA VAL A 725 -13.75 -9.36 21.72
C VAL A 725 -12.53 -9.82 22.51
N VAL A 726 -12.50 -9.45 23.79
CA VAL A 726 -11.51 -9.88 24.79
C VAL A 726 -12.27 -10.45 25.98
N VAL A 727 -12.04 -11.72 26.32
CA VAL A 727 -12.81 -12.46 27.32
C VAL A 727 -11.93 -13.00 28.45
N SER A 728 -12.52 -13.28 29.61
CA SER A 728 -11.80 -13.72 30.81
C SER A 728 -12.44 -14.90 31.53
N THR A 729 -13.45 -15.55 30.96
CA THR A 729 -14.04 -16.79 31.49
C THR A 729 -14.28 -17.78 30.34
N LYS A 730 -14.38 -19.06 30.68
CA LYS A 730 -14.64 -20.12 29.70
C LYS A 730 -16.02 -19.96 29.06
N GLU A 731 -17.01 -19.59 29.87
CA GLU A 731 -18.40 -19.35 29.43
C GLU A 731 -18.46 -18.19 28.42
N ASN A 732 -17.69 -17.12 28.64
CA ASN A 732 -17.60 -15.99 27.71
C ASN A 732 -16.94 -16.38 26.40
N LEU A 733 -15.90 -17.22 26.46
CA LEU A 733 -15.26 -17.75 25.27
C LEU A 733 -16.25 -18.56 24.44
N GLU A 734 -16.98 -19.50 25.05
CA GLU A 734 -18.00 -20.30 24.38
C GLU A 734 -19.12 -19.45 23.76
N ALA A 735 -19.57 -18.41 24.47
CA ALA A 735 -20.57 -17.48 23.97
C ALA A 735 -20.06 -16.63 22.78
N ALA A 736 -18.78 -16.22 22.78
CA ALA A 736 -18.19 -15.49 21.67
C ALA A 736 -18.20 -16.30 20.36
N PHE A 737 -17.91 -17.60 20.44
CA PHE A 737 -17.97 -18.54 19.32
C PHE A 737 -19.40 -18.97 18.93
N SER A 738 -20.40 -18.58 19.71
CA SER A 738 -21.83 -18.92 19.48
C SER A 738 -22.69 -17.71 19.10
N CYS A 739 -22.08 -16.61 18.64
CA CYS A 739 -22.85 -15.41 18.32
C CYS A 739 -23.70 -15.58 17.05
N PRO A 740 -24.88 -14.92 16.95
CA PRO A 740 -25.82 -15.10 15.83
C PRO A 740 -25.21 -14.86 14.45
N SER A 741 -24.33 -13.86 14.29
CA SER A 741 -23.66 -13.56 13.02
C SER A 741 -22.68 -14.65 12.57
N LEU A 742 -22.10 -15.41 13.50
CA LEU A 742 -21.28 -16.58 13.16
C LEU A 742 -22.15 -17.72 12.63
N ILE A 743 -23.28 -17.97 13.30
CA ILE A 743 -24.24 -19.03 12.94
C ILE A 743 -24.86 -18.74 11.56
N LEU A 744 -25.14 -17.48 11.25
CA LEU A 744 -25.70 -17.05 9.96
C LEU A 744 -24.66 -16.85 8.86
N HIS A 745 -23.39 -17.23 9.11
CA HIS A 745 -22.28 -17.07 8.18
C HIS A 745 -22.09 -15.64 7.64
N ARG A 746 -22.35 -14.60 8.44
CA ARG A 746 -22.20 -13.20 8.00
C ARG A 746 -20.87 -12.57 8.38
N LEU A 747 -20.16 -13.18 9.33
CA LEU A 747 -18.92 -12.64 9.86
C LEU A 747 -17.76 -12.83 8.87
N ARG A 748 -17.13 -11.72 8.45
CA ARG A 748 -15.95 -11.70 7.58
C ARG A 748 -14.64 -11.63 8.37
N THR A 749 -14.66 -11.05 9.57
CA THR A 749 -13.50 -10.96 10.46
C THR A 749 -13.87 -11.27 11.89
N PHE A 750 -13.16 -12.23 12.49
CA PHE A 750 -13.30 -12.58 13.89
C PHE A 750 -11.94 -12.44 14.60
N HIS A 751 -11.92 -11.68 15.68
CA HIS A 751 -10.79 -11.55 16.58
C HIS A 751 -11.24 -11.86 18.00
N CYS A 752 -10.69 -12.90 18.60
CA CYS A 752 -10.97 -13.29 19.96
C CYS A 752 -9.67 -13.40 20.74
N GLU A 753 -9.57 -12.69 21.86
CA GLU A 753 -8.46 -12.74 22.80
C GLU A 753 -9.00 -13.20 24.16
N TRP A 754 -8.28 -14.09 24.85
CA TRP A 754 -8.65 -14.53 26.18
C TRP A 754 -7.46 -14.59 27.15
N ASP A 755 -7.76 -14.61 28.45
CA ASP A 755 -6.74 -14.70 29.48
C ASP A 755 -5.97 -16.03 29.42
N SER A 756 -4.70 -15.99 29.81
CA SER A 756 -3.76 -17.13 29.76
C SER A 756 -4.20 -18.36 30.55
N ASP A 757 -5.06 -18.16 31.55
CA ASP A 757 -5.54 -19.21 32.45
C ASP A 757 -6.68 -20.04 31.83
N ILE A 758 -7.14 -19.67 30.62
CA ILE A 758 -8.24 -20.32 29.91
C ILE A 758 -7.71 -20.98 28.65
N ALA A 759 -8.18 -22.19 28.38
CA ALA A 759 -7.95 -22.89 27.13
C ALA A 759 -9.25 -23.05 26.33
N LEU A 760 -9.16 -22.86 25.02
CA LEU A 760 -10.25 -23.19 24.10
C LEU A 760 -10.31 -24.71 23.91
N HIS A 761 -11.36 -25.35 24.42
CA HIS A 761 -11.54 -26.80 24.31
C HIS A 761 -12.53 -27.23 23.23
N ARG A 762 -13.58 -26.43 23.02
CA ARG A 762 -14.67 -26.73 22.10
C ARG A 762 -15.13 -25.44 21.43
N VAL A 763 -15.54 -25.58 20.19
CA VAL A 763 -16.19 -24.52 19.41
C VAL A 763 -17.49 -25.04 18.83
N ASN A 764 -18.40 -24.13 18.54
CA ASN A 764 -19.64 -24.47 17.86
C ASN A 764 -19.33 -25.14 16.50
N PRO A 765 -19.85 -26.34 16.20
CA PRO A 765 -19.56 -27.03 14.94
C PRO A 765 -19.93 -26.24 13.67
N VAL A 766 -20.87 -25.30 13.78
CA VAL A 766 -21.25 -24.39 12.67
C VAL A 766 -20.10 -23.47 12.28
N PHE A 767 -19.18 -23.16 13.22
CA PHE A 767 -18.04 -22.28 12.99
C PHE A 767 -17.17 -22.76 11.83
N ARG A 768 -16.87 -24.06 11.76
CA ARG A 768 -16.11 -24.70 10.67
C ARG A 768 -16.74 -24.49 9.29
N HIS A 769 -18.08 -24.42 9.24
CA HIS A 769 -18.83 -24.29 7.99
C HIS A 769 -18.96 -22.83 7.52
N SER A 770 -18.30 -21.88 8.19
CA SER A 770 -18.35 -20.47 7.83
C SER A 770 -17.64 -20.18 6.50
N GLN A 771 -18.44 -20.05 5.44
CA GLN A 771 -17.95 -19.78 4.09
C GLN A 771 -17.51 -18.32 3.88
N HIS A 772 -17.99 -17.40 4.72
CA HIS A 772 -17.73 -15.97 4.57
C HIS A 772 -16.66 -15.44 5.53
N LEU A 773 -16.14 -16.26 6.45
CA LEU A 773 -15.06 -15.85 7.36
C LEU A 773 -13.72 -15.87 6.63
N LEU A 774 -13.16 -14.69 6.39
CA LEU A 774 -11.92 -14.52 5.63
C LEU A 774 -10.70 -14.27 6.52
N LYS A 775 -10.91 -13.65 7.69
CA LYS A 775 -9.85 -13.36 8.65
C LYS A 775 -10.20 -13.87 10.05
N LEU A 776 -9.33 -14.70 10.60
CA LEU A 776 -9.42 -15.23 11.96
C LEU A 776 -8.16 -14.85 12.76
N VAL A 777 -8.37 -14.24 13.92
CA VAL A 777 -7.30 -13.91 14.88
C VAL A 777 -7.66 -14.50 16.23
N LEU A 778 -6.83 -15.41 16.73
CA LEU A 778 -7.02 -16.07 18.02
C LEU A 778 -5.80 -15.79 18.90
N VAL A 779 -6.05 -15.26 20.10
CA VAL A 779 -5.00 -14.90 21.06
C VAL A 779 -5.29 -15.57 22.40
N GLY A 780 -4.47 -16.55 22.76
CA GLY A 780 -4.60 -17.35 23.99
C GLY A 780 -4.59 -18.86 23.72
N LYS A 781 -4.48 -19.65 24.79
CA LYS A 781 -4.23 -21.10 24.75
C LYS A 781 -5.37 -21.88 24.06
N ILE A 782 -5.02 -22.81 23.17
CA ILE A 782 -5.95 -23.70 22.46
C ILE A 782 -5.63 -25.16 22.82
N GLN A 783 -6.61 -25.89 23.35
CA GLN A 783 -6.50 -27.30 23.72
C GLN A 783 -7.69 -28.09 23.18
N VAL A 784 -7.66 -28.35 21.87
CA VAL A 784 -8.68 -29.11 21.14
C VAL A 784 -8.11 -30.45 20.69
N ASP A 785 -8.96 -31.45 20.46
CA ASP A 785 -8.51 -32.76 19.97
C ASP A 785 -8.05 -32.72 18.50
N ASN A 786 -8.65 -31.83 17.68
CA ASN A 786 -8.27 -31.63 16.28
C ASN A 786 -8.54 -30.18 15.83
N LEU A 787 -7.53 -29.52 15.26
CA LEU A 787 -7.61 -28.10 14.86
C LEU A 787 -8.60 -27.86 13.73
N CYS A 788 -8.87 -28.86 12.90
CA CYS A 788 -9.81 -28.77 11.80
C CYS A 788 -11.25 -28.48 12.26
N PHE A 789 -11.57 -28.71 13.54
CA PHE A 789 -12.86 -28.31 14.11
C PHE A 789 -12.96 -26.81 14.38
N VAL A 790 -11.82 -26.13 14.51
CA VAL A 790 -11.73 -24.70 14.84
C VAL A 790 -11.47 -23.84 13.61
N LEU A 791 -10.93 -24.40 12.53
CA LEU A 791 -10.52 -23.64 11.35
C LEU A 791 -11.55 -23.75 10.20
N PRO A 792 -12.17 -22.64 9.78
CA PRO A 792 -12.98 -22.61 8.56
C PRO A 792 -12.13 -22.74 7.29
N SER A 793 -12.68 -23.35 6.24
CA SER A 793 -11.93 -23.67 5.01
C SER A 793 -11.59 -22.46 4.14
N ASN A 794 -12.41 -21.40 4.18
CA ASN A 794 -12.27 -20.21 3.31
C ASN A 794 -11.39 -19.10 3.91
N LEU A 795 -10.61 -19.42 4.94
CA LEU A 795 -9.71 -18.46 5.57
C LEU A 795 -8.64 -17.99 4.59
N VAL A 796 -8.49 -16.66 4.52
CA VAL A 796 -7.41 -16.00 3.77
C VAL A 796 -6.31 -15.52 4.70
N ILE A 797 -6.67 -15.11 5.93
CA ILE A 797 -5.73 -14.69 6.96
C ILE A 797 -6.01 -15.47 8.25
N LEU A 798 -4.97 -16.14 8.74
CA LEU A 798 -4.96 -16.78 10.05
C LEU A 798 -3.83 -16.18 10.90
N GLU A 799 -4.19 -15.69 12.09
CA GLU A 799 -3.24 -15.19 13.08
C GLU A 799 -3.48 -15.93 14.40
N LEU A 800 -2.48 -16.70 14.81
CA LEU A 800 -2.47 -17.44 16.07
C LEU A 800 -1.39 -16.85 16.95
N LYS A 801 -1.80 -16.35 18.12
CA LYS A 801 -0.89 -15.78 19.11
C LYS A 801 -1.11 -16.43 20.46
N ASP A 802 -0.01 -16.77 21.15
CA ASP A 802 -0.05 -17.39 22.48
C ASP A 802 -0.92 -18.66 22.52
N SER A 803 -1.05 -19.34 21.38
CA SER A 803 -1.97 -20.48 21.20
C SER A 803 -1.47 -21.77 21.82
N MET A 804 -0.16 -21.90 22.03
CA MET A 804 0.48 -23.04 22.69
C MET A 804 0.01 -24.40 22.15
N LEU A 805 -0.10 -24.54 20.82
CA LEU A 805 -0.53 -25.78 20.18
C LEU A 805 0.52 -26.87 20.41
N GLU A 806 0.08 -28.00 20.97
CA GLU A 806 0.89 -29.20 21.23
C GLU A 806 0.70 -30.21 20.09
N GLU A 807 1.67 -31.10 19.89
CA GLU A 807 1.50 -32.26 19.01
C GLU A 807 0.57 -33.26 19.72
N TRP A 808 -0.47 -33.73 19.02
CA TRP A 808 -1.45 -34.65 19.60
C TRP A 808 -1.01 -36.12 19.46
N ASP A 809 -1.36 -36.93 20.45
CA ASP A 809 -1.15 -38.38 20.43
C ASP A 809 -1.96 -39.00 19.27
N GLY A 810 -1.27 -39.32 18.17
CA GLY A 810 -1.84 -39.95 16.98
C GLY A 810 -1.85 -39.04 15.75
N ASN A 811 -0.70 -38.88 15.08
CA ASN A 811 -0.50 -38.36 13.71
C ASN A 811 -1.15 -37.03 13.26
N ASP A 812 -1.93 -36.35 14.10
CA ASP A 812 -2.57 -35.08 13.80
C ASP A 812 -1.66 -33.91 14.21
N ASN A 813 -0.74 -33.52 13.32
CA ASN A 813 0.12 -32.36 13.55
C ASN A 813 -0.67 -31.05 13.25
N PRO A 814 -0.73 -30.07 14.19
CA PRO A 814 -1.44 -28.81 13.98
C PRO A 814 -1.01 -28.05 12.72
N MET A 815 0.27 -28.14 12.32
CA MET A 815 0.78 -27.48 11.12
C MET A 815 0.28 -28.15 9.83
N ILE A 816 0.04 -29.47 9.83
CA ILE A 816 -0.61 -30.16 8.70
C ILE A 816 -2.06 -29.68 8.56
N ALA A 817 -2.79 -29.57 9.68
CA ALA A 817 -4.16 -29.09 9.68
C ALA A 817 -4.26 -27.66 9.10
N ILE A 818 -3.38 -26.74 9.53
CA ILE A 818 -3.34 -25.38 8.96
C ILE A 818 -2.88 -25.42 7.49
N GLY A 819 -1.93 -26.31 7.16
CA GLY A 819 -1.44 -26.53 5.80
C GLY A 819 -2.50 -26.97 4.81
N SER A 820 -3.57 -27.60 5.26
CA SER A 820 -4.69 -28.02 4.41
C SER A 820 -5.60 -26.88 3.93
N LEU A 821 -5.43 -25.65 4.46
CA LEU A 821 -6.26 -24.49 4.08
C LEU A 821 -5.87 -23.96 2.69
N SER A 822 -6.72 -24.24 1.69
CA SER A 822 -6.44 -23.97 0.28
C SER A 822 -6.42 -22.48 -0.11
N HIS A 823 -7.14 -21.63 0.63
CA HIS A 823 -7.28 -20.20 0.33
C HIS A 823 -6.41 -19.30 1.22
N LEU A 824 -5.62 -19.88 2.12
CA LEU A 824 -4.83 -19.15 3.09
C LEU A 824 -3.67 -18.43 2.39
N LYS A 825 -3.68 -17.09 2.43
CA LYS A 825 -2.63 -16.24 1.85
C LYS A 825 -1.65 -15.69 2.88
N VAL A 826 -2.11 -15.47 4.11
CA VAL A 826 -1.27 -14.92 5.19
C VAL A 826 -1.42 -15.76 6.44
N LEU A 827 -0.30 -16.30 6.92
CA LEU A 827 -0.22 -17.01 8.19
C LEU A 827 0.71 -16.28 9.14
N LYS A 828 0.22 -15.99 10.35
CA LYS A 828 1.01 -15.38 11.43
C LYS A 828 0.97 -16.25 12.66
N LEU A 829 2.13 -16.70 13.08
CA LEU A 829 2.35 -17.55 14.24
C LEU A 829 3.23 -16.78 15.22
N SER A 830 2.74 -16.55 16.43
CA SER A 830 3.47 -15.82 17.48
C SER A 830 3.33 -16.53 18.81
N ASN A 831 4.39 -17.18 19.30
CA ASN A 831 4.32 -18.00 20.52
C ASN A 831 3.15 -19.02 20.48
N SER A 832 2.87 -19.57 19.30
CA SER A 832 1.63 -20.31 19.02
C SER A 832 1.79 -21.83 18.93
N TYR A 833 3.01 -22.34 18.83
CA TYR A 833 3.31 -23.76 18.65
C TYR A 833 4.41 -24.20 19.62
N LEU A 834 4.16 -25.31 20.32
CA LEU A 834 5.09 -25.90 21.30
C LEU A 834 5.86 -27.10 20.76
N GLY A 835 5.45 -27.65 19.60
CA GLY A 835 6.13 -28.79 18.98
C GLY A 835 7.54 -28.44 18.48
N SER A 836 8.38 -29.46 18.38
CA SER A 836 9.78 -29.29 17.95
C SER A 836 9.94 -29.26 16.43
N THR A 837 8.95 -29.76 15.71
CA THR A 837 9.02 -29.95 14.25
C THR A 837 7.90 -29.20 13.55
N PHE A 838 8.25 -28.31 12.63
CA PHE A 838 7.29 -27.71 11.69
C PHE A 838 7.28 -28.56 10.42
N LEU A 839 6.17 -29.25 10.15
CA LEU A 839 6.05 -30.14 9.00
C LEU A 839 5.18 -29.51 7.90
N CYS A 840 5.72 -29.37 6.70
CA CYS A 840 4.99 -29.01 5.50
C CYS A 840 5.04 -30.16 4.49
N THR A 841 3.96 -30.95 4.41
CA THR A 841 3.85 -32.07 3.47
C THR A 841 3.54 -31.61 2.05
N VAL A 842 3.68 -32.49 1.06
CA VAL A 842 3.33 -32.21 -0.35
C VAL A 842 1.92 -31.61 -0.46
N GLY A 843 1.80 -30.49 -1.19
CA GLY A 843 0.53 -29.77 -1.37
C GLY A 843 0.08 -28.92 -0.18
N SER A 844 0.83 -28.87 0.92
CA SER A 844 0.53 -27.97 2.04
C SER A 844 0.68 -26.52 1.63
N PHE A 845 -0.24 -25.67 2.10
CA PHE A 845 -0.22 -24.21 1.91
C PHE A 845 -0.19 -23.76 0.44
N PRO A 846 -1.14 -24.19 -0.40
CA PRO A 846 -1.05 -24.00 -1.86
C PRO A 846 -1.09 -22.52 -2.30
N ALA A 847 -1.81 -21.67 -1.57
CA ALA A 847 -2.00 -20.25 -1.89
C ALA A 847 -1.28 -19.29 -0.92
N LEU A 848 -0.42 -19.79 -0.02
CA LEU A 848 0.23 -18.98 1.01
C LEU A 848 1.23 -18.02 0.37
N GLU A 849 1.04 -16.72 0.56
CA GLU A 849 1.89 -15.66 0.01
C GLU A 849 2.83 -15.06 1.07
N GLU A 850 2.38 -14.97 2.33
CA GLU A 850 3.18 -14.43 3.45
C GLU A 850 3.13 -15.34 4.68
N LEU A 851 4.29 -15.69 5.21
CA LEU A 851 4.46 -16.46 6.44
C LEU A 851 5.27 -15.69 7.48
N TYR A 852 4.70 -15.52 8.68
CA TYR A 852 5.37 -14.90 9.82
C TYR A 852 5.47 -15.89 10.97
N ILE A 853 6.68 -16.20 11.38
CA ILE A 853 7.00 -17.06 12.51
C ILE A 853 7.72 -16.22 13.55
N LYS A 854 7.12 -16.05 14.73
CA LYS A 854 7.69 -15.25 15.82
C LYS A 854 7.68 -16.03 17.13
N SER A 855 8.82 -16.03 17.82
CA SER A 855 8.95 -16.55 19.19
C SER A 855 8.47 -18.00 19.36
N LEU A 856 8.71 -18.87 18.38
CA LEU A 856 8.48 -20.32 18.50
C LEU A 856 9.71 -20.96 19.16
N LYS A 857 9.75 -20.92 20.50
CA LYS A 857 10.96 -21.22 21.28
C LYS A 857 11.43 -22.68 21.19
N ASN A 858 10.51 -23.62 21.01
CA ASN A 858 10.83 -25.06 20.98
C ASN A 858 11.12 -25.58 19.56
N LEU A 859 10.92 -24.75 18.54
CA LEU A 859 11.04 -25.17 17.15
C LEU A 859 12.51 -25.42 16.84
N LYS A 860 12.86 -26.70 16.61
CA LYS A 860 14.22 -27.15 16.31
C LYS A 860 14.42 -27.44 14.83
N THR A 861 13.44 -28.10 14.22
CA THR A 861 13.52 -28.58 12.85
C THR A 861 12.33 -28.09 12.04
N TRP A 862 12.58 -27.65 10.81
CA TRP A 862 11.54 -27.30 9.86
C TRP A 862 11.71 -28.12 8.59
N SER A 863 10.79 -29.04 8.36
CA SER A 863 10.79 -29.93 7.20
C SER A 863 9.79 -29.45 6.17
N VAL A 864 10.27 -29.22 4.95
CA VAL A 864 9.48 -28.70 3.82
C VAL A 864 9.66 -29.64 2.64
N CYS A 865 8.60 -30.37 2.28
CA CYS A 865 8.57 -31.21 1.09
C CYS A 865 8.58 -30.40 -0.21
N GLU A 866 8.97 -31.04 -1.31
CA GLU A 866 8.80 -30.49 -2.66
C GLU A 866 7.32 -30.14 -2.91
N ASP A 867 7.09 -29.02 -3.62
CA ASP A 867 5.78 -28.41 -3.92
C ASP A 867 4.94 -27.87 -2.74
N ALA A 868 5.41 -27.96 -1.50
CA ALA A 868 4.78 -27.26 -0.39
C ALA A 868 5.00 -25.73 -0.50
N MET A 869 4.02 -24.92 -0.05
CA MET A 869 4.12 -23.45 -0.03
C MET A 869 4.50 -22.81 -1.39
N SER A 870 4.01 -23.38 -2.49
CA SER A 870 4.40 -23.02 -3.86
C SER A 870 4.13 -21.57 -4.28
N SER A 871 3.31 -20.83 -3.53
CA SER A 871 2.97 -19.42 -3.77
C SER A 871 3.69 -18.42 -2.84
N LEU A 872 4.57 -18.89 -1.95
CA LEU A 872 5.16 -18.07 -0.88
C LEU A 872 6.06 -16.98 -1.46
N LYS A 873 5.80 -15.72 -1.09
CA LYS A 873 6.54 -14.53 -1.57
C LYS A 873 7.39 -13.91 -0.46
N LYS A 874 6.88 -13.91 0.77
CA LYS A 874 7.54 -13.30 1.94
C LYS A 874 7.56 -14.27 3.12
N LEU A 875 8.74 -14.45 3.69
CA LEU A 875 8.97 -15.22 4.91
C LEU A 875 9.64 -14.32 5.96
N VAL A 876 9.11 -14.31 7.18
CA VAL A 876 9.67 -13.56 8.31
C VAL A 876 9.80 -14.48 9.53
N ILE A 877 11.01 -14.63 10.06
CA ILE A 877 11.34 -15.51 11.20
C ILE A 877 12.01 -14.70 12.31
N LEU A 878 11.36 -14.54 13.46
CA LEU A 878 11.85 -13.69 14.54
C LEU A 878 11.93 -14.48 15.84
N TYR A 879 13.02 -14.33 16.59
CA TYR A 879 13.17 -14.87 17.96
C TYR A 879 12.96 -16.39 18.06
N CYS A 880 13.44 -17.16 17.07
CA CYS A 880 13.34 -18.62 17.02
C CYS A 880 14.70 -19.24 17.35
N VAL A 881 15.02 -19.26 18.65
CA VAL A 881 16.39 -19.49 19.16
C VAL A 881 16.89 -20.93 19.04
N GLU A 882 16.02 -21.91 18.79
CA GLU A 882 16.40 -23.33 18.66
C GLU A 882 16.42 -23.82 17.20
N LEU A 883 16.00 -22.99 16.23
CA LEU A 883 15.91 -23.37 14.81
C LEU A 883 17.28 -23.24 14.15
N ARG A 884 18.07 -24.32 14.18
CA ARG A 884 19.48 -24.29 13.71
C ARG A 884 19.63 -24.51 12.21
N GLU A 885 18.82 -25.39 11.64
CA GLU A 885 18.95 -25.83 10.25
C GLU A 885 18.07 -25.00 9.31
N PHE A 886 18.62 -24.61 8.17
CA PHE A 886 17.87 -23.99 7.08
C PHE A 886 17.05 -25.07 6.33
N PRO A 887 15.72 -24.89 6.15
CA PRO A 887 14.88 -25.93 5.57
C PRO A 887 15.27 -26.22 4.12
N GLN A 888 15.66 -27.46 3.83
CA GLN A 888 16.14 -27.86 2.50
C GLN A 888 15.13 -27.62 1.36
N GLY A 889 13.84 -27.52 1.64
CA GLY A 889 12.82 -27.21 0.63
C GLY A 889 12.74 -25.72 0.22
N LEU A 890 13.17 -24.79 1.08
CA LEU A 890 13.08 -23.34 0.81
C LEU A 890 13.97 -22.85 -0.36
N PRO A 891 15.23 -23.31 -0.53
CA PRO A 891 16.07 -22.94 -1.67
C PRO A 891 15.39 -23.19 -3.02
N PHE A 892 14.53 -24.21 -3.11
CA PHE A 892 13.87 -24.64 -4.33
C PHE A 892 12.59 -23.85 -4.65
N MET A 893 12.12 -22.97 -3.76
CA MET A 893 10.91 -22.17 -3.96
C MET A 893 11.16 -20.99 -4.91
N ALA A 894 10.53 -21.03 -6.09
CA ALA A 894 10.75 -20.03 -7.12
C ALA A 894 10.02 -18.69 -6.86
N THR A 895 8.98 -18.72 -6.02
CA THR A 895 8.16 -17.54 -5.71
C THR A 895 8.69 -16.72 -4.54
N LEU A 896 9.57 -17.27 -3.71
CA LEU A 896 10.04 -16.61 -2.49
C LEU A 896 10.99 -15.47 -2.87
N GLN A 897 10.55 -14.24 -2.58
CA GLN A 897 11.24 -13.00 -2.95
C GLN A 897 11.95 -12.36 -1.75
N GLN A 898 11.39 -12.52 -0.55
CA GLN A 898 11.87 -11.86 0.66
C GLN A 898 11.97 -12.83 1.84
N LEU A 899 13.14 -12.89 2.50
CA LEU A 899 13.40 -13.71 3.68
C LEU A 899 13.97 -12.87 4.83
N GLU A 900 13.14 -12.40 5.75
CA GLU A 900 13.60 -11.67 6.93
C GLU A 900 13.82 -12.62 8.11
N TYR A 901 15.00 -12.59 8.75
CA TYR A 901 15.21 -13.30 10.00
C TYR A 901 15.95 -12.46 11.05
N PHE A 902 15.62 -12.65 12.33
CA PHE A 902 16.22 -11.91 13.45
C PHE A 902 16.21 -12.76 14.71
N GLU A 903 17.31 -12.75 15.48
CA GLU A 903 17.49 -13.57 16.68
C GLU A 903 17.17 -15.06 16.43
N VAL A 904 17.85 -15.64 15.44
CA VAL A 904 17.94 -17.07 15.12
C VAL A 904 19.41 -17.52 15.26
N PRO A 905 19.70 -18.82 15.44
CA PRO A 905 21.08 -19.33 15.49
C PRO A 905 21.93 -18.93 14.29
N ASP A 906 23.23 -18.69 14.52
CA ASP A 906 24.18 -18.27 13.47
C ASP A 906 24.34 -19.33 12.37
N GLU A 907 24.16 -20.61 12.69
CA GLU A 907 24.19 -21.72 11.73
C GLU A 907 23.10 -21.55 10.65
N PHE A 908 21.88 -21.18 11.05
CA PHE A 908 20.77 -20.94 10.13
C PHE A 908 21.11 -19.83 9.13
N GLY A 909 21.72 -18.75 9.62
CA GLY A 909 22.15 -17.63 8.78
C GLY A 909 23.21 -18.02 7.75
N LYS A 910 24.19 -18.83 8.17
CA LYS A 910 25.26 -19.33 7.27
C LYS A 910 24.69 -20.23 6.17
N GLU A 911 23.86 -21.20 6.52
CA GLU A 911 23.23 -22.11 5.55
C GLU A 911 22.31 -21.36 4.57
N ALA A 912 21.58 -20.33 5.05
CA ALA A 912 20.79 -19.47 4.18
C ALA A 912 21.67 -18.76 3.13
N ILE A 913 22.84 -18.26 3.54
CA ILE A 913 23.82 -17.60 2.65
C ILE A 913 24.38 -18.58 1.62
N GLU A 914 24.75 -19.79 2.03
CA GLU A 914 25.21 -20.85 1.12
C GLU A 914 24.14 -21.21 0.07
N CYS A 915 22.86 -21.16 0.44
CA CYS A 915 21.72 -21.37 -0.44
C CYS A 915 21.40 -20.17 -1.35
N GLY A 916 22.24 -19.14 -1.37
CA GLY A 916 22.10 -17.95 -2.22
C GLY A 916 21.24 -16.84 -1.61
N TRP A 917 20.86 -16.89 -0.34
CA TRP A 917 20.18 -15.77 0.31
C TRP A 917 21.20 -14.78 0.85
N SER A 918 21.23 -13.56 0.30
CA SER A 918 22.17 -12.55 0.79
C SER A 918 21.90 -12.17 2.26
N GLU A 919 22.87 -11.53 2.93
CA GLU A 919 22.65 -10.85 4.22
C GLU A 919 21.50 -9.82 4.15
N GLN A 920 21.16 -9.37 2.94
CA GLN A 920 20.05 -8.47 2.64
C GLN A 920 18.73 -9.17 2.32
N MET A 921 18.59 -10.46 2.63
CA MET A 921 17.29 -11.11 2.73
C MET A 921 16.60 -11.33 1.36
N LEU A 922 17.39 -11.48 0.28
CA LEU A 922 16.94 -11.63 -1.12
C LEU A 922 17.63 -12.83 -1.81
N LYS A 923 16.93 -13.50 -2.74
CA LYS A 923 17.40 -14.72 -3.42
C LYS A 923 18.36 -14.43 -4.59
N LEU A 924 19.57 -14.97 -4.54
CA LEU A 924 20.62 -14.85 -5.55
C LEU A 924 20.98 -16.23 -6.18
N PRO A 925 21.59 -16.26 -7.38
CA PRO A 925 22.14 -17.48 -7.96
C PRO A 925 23.24 -18.12 -7.08
N HIS A 926 23.40 -19.43 -7.15
CA HIS A 926 24.35 -20.17 -6.29
C HIS A 926 25.81 -19.73 -6.52
N ASN A 927 26.60 -19.63 -5.45
CA ASN A 927 28.01 -19.21 -5.45
C ASN A 927 28.31 -17.89 -6.20
N ILE A 928 27.30 -17.03 -6.35
CA ILE A 928 27.45 -15.80 -7.12
C ILE A 928 28.50 -14.85 -6.52
N GLY A 929 28.68 -14.84 -5.21
CA GLY A 929 29.66 -13.98 -4.53
C GLY A 929 31.10 -14.28 -4.96
N ASP A 930 31.45 -15.55 -5.12
CA ASP A 930 32.79 -15.94 -5.57
C ASP A 930 32.96 -15.77 -7.08
N ILE A 931 31.88 -16.00 -7.86
CA ILE A 931 31.89 -15.73 -9.30
C ILE A 931 32.11 -14.24 -9.57
N ILE A 932 31.41 -13.35 -8.86
CA ILE A 932 31.57 -11.89 -8.97
C ILE A 932 33.01 -11.46 -8.64
N LYS A 933 33.64 -12.04 -7.60
CA LYS A 933 35.04 -11.75 -7.26
C LYS A 933 36.01 -12.14 -8.38
N SER A 934 35.64 -13.11 -9.22
CA SER A 934 36.47 -13.61 -10.32
C SER A 934 36.21 -12.94 -11.68
N CYS A 935 35.29 -11.96 -11.74
CA CYS A 935 34.97 -11.24 -12.96
C CYS A 935 36.09 -10.30 -13.41
N ASP A 936 36.31 -10.23 -14.71
CA ASP A 936 37.35 -9.37 -15.32
C ASP A 936 36.92 -7.90 -15.41
N SER A 937 35.62 -7.67 -15.38
CA SER A 937 35.00 -6.35 -15.37
C SER A 937 34.18 -6.20 -14.10
N ASP A 938 34.19 -5.00 -13.51
CA ASP A 938 33.38 -4.67 -12.36
C ASP A 938 31.89 -4.96 -12.63
N VAL A 939 31.34 -5.95 -11.92
CA VAL A 939 29.91 -6.28 -11.97
C VAL A 939 29.16 -5.28 -11.09
N ASP A 940 28.18 -4.60 -11.66
CA ASP A 940 27.32 -3.65 -10.96
C ASP A 940 26.33 -4.39 -10.06
N VAL A 941 26.78 -4.74 -8.86
CA VAL A 941 25.97 -5.33 -7.79
C VAL A 941 24.99 -4.34 -7.16
N SER A 942 24.86 -3.12 -7.70
CA SER A 942 24.03 -2.06 -7.12
C SER A 942 22.55 -2.38 -7.03
N SER A 943 22.03 -3.27 -7.86
CA SER A 943 20.62 -3.69 -7.87
C SER A 943 20.55 -5.14 -8.31
N ILE A 944 19.71 -5.95 -7.66
CA ILE A 944 19.46 -7.33 -8.09
C ILE A 944 18.94 -7.37 -9.53
N SER A 945 18.14 -6.39 -9.96
CA SER A 945 17.65 -6.33 -11.35
C SER A 945 18.78 -6.08 -12.35
N LYS A 946 19.74 -5.22 -12.01
CA LYS A 946 20.91 -4.94 -12.85
C LYS A 946 21.93 -6.06 -12.82
N LEU A 947 22.17 -6.62 -11.63
CA LEU A 947 22.97 -7.80 -11.46
C LEU A 947 22.38 -8.92 -12.32
N HIS A 948 21.06 -9.14 -12.29
CA HIS A 948 20.41 -10.09 -13.19
C HIS A 948 20.56 -9.71 -14.66
N GLU A 949 20.39 -8.46 -15.05
CA GLU A 949 20.56 -8.02 -16.44
C GLU A 949 21.98 -8.30 -16.95
N GLN A 950 22.99 -7.93 -16.15
CA GLN A 950 24.40 -8.16 -16.46
C GLN A 950 24.74 -9.65 -16.48
N LEU A 951 24.26 -10.41 -15.50
CA LEU A 951 24.47 -11.85 -15.44
C LEU A 951 23.68 -12.59 -16.53
N THR A 952 22.54 -12.07 -17.01
CA THR A 952 21.80 -12.67 -18.13
C THR A 952 22.48 -12.36 -19.47
N ALA A 953 23.08 -11.16 -19.60
CA ALA A 953 23.91 -10.80 -20.75
C ALA A 953 25.25 -11.57 -20.80
N GLY A 954 25.74 -11.96 -19.62
CA GLY A 954 26.95 -12.74 -19.41
C GLY A 954 28.17 -11.89 -19.08
N VAL A 955 29.00 -12.39 -18.18
CA VAL A 955 30.21 -11.73 -17.66
C VAL A 955 31.44 -12.59 -17.90
N PHE A 956 32.56 -11.97 -18.23
CA PHE A 956 33.82 -12.67 -18.44
C PHE A 956 34.59 -12.83 -17.12
N LEU A 957 35.23 -13.98 -16.96
CA LEU A 957 36.05 -14.35 -15.81
C LEU A 957 37.45 -14.77 -16.28
N LYS A 958 38.43 -14.60 -15.37
CA LYS A 958 39.81 -15.09 -15.50
C LYS A 958 40.53 -14.66 -16.79
N ASP A 959 40.58 -13.37 -17.10
CA ASP A 959 41.16 -12.77 -18.32
C ASP A 959 40.45 -13.20 -19.63
N LYS A 960 39.12 -13.21 -19.64
CA LYS A 960 38.24 -13.63 -20.75
C LYS A 960 38.43 -15.09 -21.15
N LYS A 961 38.87 -15.93 -20.21
CA LYS A 961 39.04 -17.37 -20.41
C LYS A 961 37.73 -18.11 -20.16
N GLU A 962 36.84 -17.54 -19.36
CA GLU A 962 35.52 -18.11 -19.08
C GLU A 962 34.48 -17.02 -19.25
N LYS A 963 33.25 -17.38 -19.63
CA LYS A 963 32.10 -16.50 -19.57
C LYS A 963 30.98 -17.20 -18.81
N PHE A 964 30.48 -16.51 -17.80
CA PHE A 964 29.38 -16.93 -16.94
C PHE A 964 28.12 -16.18 -17.33
N TRP A 965 26.99 -16.87 -17.37
CA TRP A 965 25.69 -16.20 -17.42
C TRP A 965 24.65 -16.98 -16.63
N VAL A 966 23.54 -16.31 -16.35
CA VAL A 966 22.42 -16.90 -15.64
C VAL A 966 21.25 -17.07 -16.59
N MET A 967 20.76 -18.30 -16.71
CA MET A 967 19.55 -18.61 -17.45
C MET A 967 18.34 -18.68 -16.51
N LYS A 968 17.26 -17.95 -16.83
CA LYS A 968 15.99 -18.03 -16.11
C LYS A 968 15.01 -18.96 -16.84
N LYS A 969 14.58 -20.04 -16.19
CA LYS A 969 13.52 -20.95 -16.68
C LYS A 969 12.64 -21.41 -15.51
N HIS A 970 11.31 -21.46 -15.72
CA HIS A 970 10.32 -21.81 -14.69
C HIS A 970 10.52 -21.07 -13.35
N PHE A 971 10.83 -19.77 -13.42
CA PHE A 971 11.09 -18.90 -12.27
C PHE A 971 12.32 -19.28 -11.40
N ARG A 972 13.14 -20.27 -11.82
CA ARG A 972 14.46 -20.56 -11.23
C ARG A 972 15.58 -19.99 -12.09
N TYR A 973 16.67 -19.65 -11.43
CA TYR A 973 17.92 -19.17 -12.04
C TYR A 973 18.95 -20.28 -12.01
N TYR A 974 19.57 -20.54 -13.16
CA TYR A 974 20.60 -21.56 -13.32
C TYR A 974 21.89 -20.92 -13.80
N ASN A 975 23.00 -21.40 -13.24
CA ASN A 975 24.33 -20.97 -13.61
C ASN A 975 24.74 -21.66 -14.91
N CYS A 976 25.20 -20.90 -15.90
CA CYS A 976 25.70 -21.39 -17.17
C CYS A 976 27.13 -20.87 -17.41
N PHE A 977 27.96 -21.68 -18.07
CA PHE A 977 29.36 -21.32 -18.33
C PHE A 977 29.78 -21.71 -19.74
N ILE A 978 30.65 -20.91 -20.34
CA ILE A 978 31.45 -21.30 -21.50
C ILE A 978 32.93 -21.07 -21.18
N LEU A 979 33.73 -22.09 -21.44
CA LEU A 979 35.19 -22.05 -21.30
C LEU A 979 35.81 -21.85 -22.66
N TYR A 980 36.56 -20.76 -22.84
CA TYR A 980 37.28 -20.48 -24.08
C TYR A 980 38.65 -21.18 -24.08
N PRO A 981 39.17 -21.59 -25.25
CA PRO A 981 40.43 -22.28 -25.37
C PRO A 981 41.62 -21.47 -24.81
N GLN A 982 42.36 -22.06 -23.87
CA GLN A 982 43.70 -21.60 -23.52
C GLN A 982 44.71 -22.27 -24.45
N ILE A 983 44.93 -21.70 -25.63
CA ILE A 983 46.02 -22.13 -26.51
C ILE A 983 47.11 -21.05 -26.40
N SER A 984 47.85 -21.05 -25.29
CA SER A 984 49.15 -20.37 -25.22
C SER A 984 50.21 -21.35 -25.71
N CYS A 985 51.06 -20.91 -26.63
CA CYS A 985 52.09 -21.74 -27.26
C CYS A 985 53.24 -22.15 -26.32
N GLU A 986 53.04 -22.12 -25.00
CA GLU A 986 54.10 -22.37 -24.01
C GLU A 986 53.78 -23.50 -23.01
N ALA A 987 52.55 -24.04 -22.98
CA ALA A 987 52.15 -25.04 -21.97
C ALA A 987 51.81 -26.44 -22.52
N CYS A 988 52.21 -26.77 -23.74
CA CYS A 988 52.41 -28.17 -24.09
C CYS A 988 53.83 -28.54 -23.72
N GLN A 989 54.04 -29.34 -22.66
CA GLN A 989 55.30 -30.07 -22.42
C GLN A 989 55.64 -31.08 -23.55
N CYS A 990 54.99 -30.96 -24.70
CA CYS A 990 55.28 -31.68 -25.92
C CYS A 990 55.67 -30.64 -26.98
N SER A 991 56.98 -30.39 -27.11
CA SER A 991 57.64 -29.48 -28.07
C SER A 991 57.37 -29.80 -29.55
N LEU A 992 56.43 -30.70 -29.86
CA LEU A 992 56.09 -31.19 -31.20
C LEU A 992 54.85 -30.53 -31.83
N TYR A 993 54.11 -29.67 -31.10
CA TYR A 993 52.80 -29.16 -31.55
C TYR A 993 52.67 -27.63 -31.67
N GLY A 994 53.70 -26.85 -31.32
CA GLY A 994 53.68 -25.37 -31.25
C GLY A 994 53.48 -24.59 -32.56
N GLY A 995 53.17 -25.25 -33.68
CA GLY A 995 52.85 -24.59 -34.96
C GLY A 995 51.56 -25.09 -35.63
N ARG A 996 50.78 -25.94 -34.95
CA ARG A 996 49.66 -26.69 -35.57
C ARG A 996 48.28 -26.12 -35.26
N TRP A 997 48.18 -25.25 -34.26
CA TRP A 997 46.96 -24.52 -33.94
C TRP A 997 47.17 -23.04 -34.25
N GLU A 998 46.19 -22.44 -34.92
CA GLU A 998 46.08 -21.02 -35.14
C GLU A 998 45.08 -20.46 -34.14
N CYS A 999 45.51 -19.48 -33.36
CA CYS A 999 44.64 -18.76 -32.45
C CYS A 999 44.22 -17.47 -33.16
N ASN A 1000 42.93 -17.34 -33.40
CA ASN A 1000 42.35 -16.11 -33.93
C ASN A 1000 41.48 -15.47 -32.85
N GLU A 1001 41.43 -14.15 -32.82
CA GLU A 1001 40.44 -13.41 -32.06
C GLU A 1001 39.22 -13.18 -32.95
N MET A 1002 38.05 -13.53 -32.43
CA MET A 1002 36.78 -13.39 -33.12
C MET A 1002 35.82 -12.59 -32.25
N GLU A 1003 35.12 -11.65 -32.87
CA GLU A 1003 34.10 -10.86 -32.18
C GLU A 1003 32.87 -11.73 -31.90
N GLU A 1004 32.43 -11.75 -30.65
CA GLU A 1004 31.21 -12.46 -30.25
C GLU A 1004 29.97 -11.70 -30.74
N SER A 1005 29.03 -12.43 -31.34
CA SER A 1005 27.84 -11.89 -32.03
C SER A 1005 26.91 -11.04 -31.16
N ASN A 1006 26.97 -11.16 -29.82
CA ASN A 1006 26.04 -10.51 -28.89
C ASN A 1006 26.70 -9.48 -27.93
N GLY A 1007 27.96 -9.08 -28.13
CA GLY A 1007 28.61 -8.20 -27.16
C GLY A 1007 29.86 -7.43 -27.58
N GLY A 1008 30.29 -7.53 -28.84
CA GLY A 1008 31.46 -6.79 -29.36
C GLY A 1008 32.81 -7.15 -28.70
N ALA A 1009 32.82 -8.17 -27.83
CA ALA A 1009 34.01 -8.66 -27.16
C ALA A 1009 34.74 -9.67 -28.06
N PHE A 1010 36.05 -9.47 -28.23
CA PHE A 1010 36.92 -10.42 -28.91
C PHE A 1010 37.23 -11.60 -27.99
N VAL A 1011 36.88 -12.81 -28.42
CA VAL A 1011 37.19 -14.07 -27.75
C VAL A 1011 38.15 -14.90 -28.61
N ARG A 1012 38.99 -15.71 -27.95
CA ARG A 1012 39.94 -16.56 -28.66
C ARG A 1012 39.27 -17.82 -29.16
N VAL A 1013 39.50 -18.15 -30.43
CA VAL A 1013 39.08 -19.41 -31.05
C VAL A 1013 40.30 -20.17 -31.57
N GLY A 1014 40.29 -21.49 -31.40
CA GLY A 1014 41.37 -22.36 -31.85
C GLY A 1014 41.04 -23.02 -33.18
N LYS A 1015 41.84 -22.78 -34.22
CA LYS A 1015 41.73 -23.41 -35.53
C LYS A 1015 42.85 -24.41 -35.76
N LEU A 1016 42.53 -25.65 -36.12
CA LEU A 1016 43.52 -26.67 -36.39
C LEU A 1016 44.10 -26.52 -37.82
N LYS A 1017 45.40 -26.24 -37.96
CA LYS A 1017 46.10 -26.05 -39.25
C LYS A 1017 46.60 -27.34 -39.89
N SER A 1018 47.09 -28.30 -39.10
CA SER A 1018 47.64 -29.55 -39.62
C SER A 1018 47.59 -30.70 -38.58
N VAL A 1019 47.51 -31.94 -39.07
CA VAL A 1019 47.48 -33.18 -38.25
C VAL A 1019 48.80 -33.93 -38.48
N PRO A 1020 49.42 -34.54 -37.45
CA PRO A 1020 50.63 -35.36 -37.61
C PRO A 1020 50.44 -36.53 -38.59
N SER A 1021 51.53 -36.92 -39.26
CA SER A 1021 51.60 -38.12 -40.12
C SER A 1021 51.63 -39.43 -39.32
N ASP A 1022 51.95 -39.38 -38.02
CA ASP A 1022 51.83 -40.51 -37.09
C ASP A 1022 50.46 -40.50 -36.42
N THR A 1023 49.90 -41.70 -36.24
CA THR A 1023 48.50 -42.07 -35.93
C THR A 1023 47.86 -41.48 -34.66
N SER A 1024 48.49 -40.55 -33.95
CA SER A 1024 47.87 -39.84 -32.82
C SER A 1024 46.96 -38.71 -33.32
N ALA A 1025 45.64 -38.92 -33.30
CA ALA A 1025 44.68 -37.88 -33.62
C ALA A 1025 44.81 -36.67 -32.65
N PRO A 1026 44.59 -35.43 -33.12
CA PRO A 1026 44.57 -34.25 -32.26
C PRO A 1026 43.51 -34.37 -31.15
N ILE A 1027 43.87 -33.93 -29.94
CA ILE A 1027 43.03 -33.97 -28.74
C ILE A 1027 42.93 -32.57 -28.13
N VAL A 1028 41.73 -32.16 -27.73
CA VAL A 1028 41.50 -30.96 -26.90
C VAL A 1028 41.01 -31.43 -25.54
N ARG A 1029 41.64 -30.97 -24.46
CA ARG A 1029 41.28 -31.32 -23.07
C ARG A 1029 41.15 -30.06 -22.21
N GLY A 1030 40.22 -30.05 -21.26
CA GLY A 1030 40.13 -29.03 -20.22
C GLY A 1030 39.46 -29.55 -18.94
N GLU A 1031 39.52 -28.74 -17.89
CA GLU A 1031 39.01 -29.07 -16.54
C GLU A 1031 38.17 -27.91 -16.01
N PHE A 1032 37.05 -28.21 -15.34
CA PHE A 1032 36.13 -27.22 -14.78
C PHE A 1032 35.72 -27.57 -13.34
N LEU A 1033 35.65 -26.55 -12.48
CA LEU A 1033 35.25 -26.70 -11.08
C LEU A 1033 33.72 -26.80 -10.95
N ALA A 1034 33.22 -27.96 -10.51
CA ALA A 1034 31.78 -28.21 -10.44
C ALA A 1034 31.04 -27.31 -9.42
N LYS A 1035 31.74 -26.75 -8.43
CA LYS A 1035 31.14 -25.86 -7.41
C LYS A 1035 30.48 -24.60 -7.98
N TYR A 1036 30.85 -24.19 -9.18
CA TYR A 1036 30.23 -23.02 -9.82
C TYR A 1036 28.88 -23.34 -10.47
N LEU A 1037 28.55 -24.63 -10.66
CA LEU A 1037 27.27 -25.06 -11.20
C LEU A 1037 26.16 -24.99 -10.16
N THR A 1038 24.91 -24.86 -10.61
CA THR A 1038 23.76 -24.95 -9.73
C THR A 1038 23.66 -26.37 -9.16
N PRO A 1039 23.53 -26.57 -7.83
CA PRO A 1039 23.49 -27.90 -7.22
C PRO A 1039 22.29 -28.74 -7.68
N ASN A 1040 22.44 -30.06 -7.66
CA ASN A 1040 21.40 -31.04 -8.02
C ASN A 1040 20.63 -30.69 -9.33
N THR A 1041 21.36 -30.23 -10.33
CA THR A 1041 20.83 -29.84 -11.63
C THR A 1041 21.49 -30.69 -12.70
N ARG A 1042 20.72 -31.19 -13.67
CA ARG A 1042 21.29 -31.94 -14.80
C ARG A 1042 21.91 -30.95 -15.78
N TYR A 1043 23.18 -31.14 -16.11
CA TYR A 1043 23.93 -30.31 -17.04
C TYR A 1043 24.32 -31.11 -18.29
N GLU A 1044 24.23 -30.47 -19.44
CA GLU A 1044 24.82 -30.91 -20.69
C GLU A 1044 26.16 -30.20 -20.89
N VAL A 1045 27.21 -30.98 -21.18
CA VAL A 1045 28.51 -30.47 -21.62
C VAL A 1045 28.55 -30.53 -23.12
N ALA A 1046 28.83 -29.42 -23.82
CA ALA A 1046 28.94 -29.44 -25.27
C ALA A 1046 30.15 -28.64 -25.79
N PHE A 1047 30.82 -29.15 -26.82
CA PHE A 1047 31.86 -28.42 -27.53
C PHE A 1047 31.23 -27.54 -28.61
N VAL A 1048 31.52 -26.23 -28.59
CA VAL A 1048 31.06 -25.28 -29.61
C VAL A 1048 32.12 -25.20 -30.72
N VAL A 1049 31.78 -25.70 -31.90
CA VAL A 1049 32.72 -25.86 -33.02
C VAL A 1049 32.13 -25.34 -34.33
N MET A 1050 32.98 -24.94 -35.28
CA MET A 1050 32.59 -24.55 -36.63
C MET A 1050 33.39 -25.36 -37.65
N LEU A 1051 32.67 -25.88 -38.64
CA LEU A 1051 33.19 -26.74 -39.71
C LEU A 1051 33.31 -25.94 -41.01
N PRO A 1052 34.52 -25.52 -41.43
CA PRO A 1052 34.67 -24.79 -42.68
C PRO A 1052 34.54 -25.72 -43.90
N GLN A 1053 33.96 -25.22 -44.99
CA GLN A 1053 33.81 -25.97 -46.26
C GLN A 1053 35.13 -26.57 -46.79
N SER A 1054 36.27 -25.95 -46.51
CA SER A 1054 37.59 -26.37 -46.97
C SER A 1054 38.12 -27.64 -46.28
N ALA A 1055 37.55 -28.06 -45.15
CA ALA A 1055 38.00 -29.21 -44.36
C ALA A 1055 37.65 -30.59 -44.96
N PHE A 1056 36.72 -30.67 -45.93
CA PHE A 1056 36.09 -31.93 -46.36
C PHE A 1056 36.71 -32.60 -47.61
N LYS A 1057 37.99 -32.35 -47.93
CA LYS A 1057 38.60 -32.84 -49.18
C LYS A 1057 39.14 -34.28 -49.17
N ARG A 1058 39.10 -35.03 -48.05
CA ARG A 1058 39.56 -36.44 -47.99
C ARG A 1058 38.81 -37.26 -46.92
N GLY A 1059 37.75 -37.98 -47.31
CA GLY A 1059 37.04 -38.97 -46.46
C GLY A 1059 36.25 -38.37 -45.29
N MET A 1060 35.12 -38.98 -44.90
CA MET A 1060 34.25 -38.46 -43.84
C MET A 1060 34.87 -38.66 -42.43
N PRO A 1061 35.15 -37.59 -41.65
CA PRO A 1061 35.66 -37.73 -40.28
C PRO A 1061 34.52 -37.86 -39.26
N SER A 1062 34.64 -38.77 -38.29
CA SER A 1062 33.84 -38.76 -37.05
C SER A 1062 34.63 -38.06 -35.93
N ALA A 1063 33.95 -37.26 -35.11
CA ALA A 1063 34.54 -36.69 -33.88
C ALA A 1063 33.97 -37.43 -32.67
N THR A 1064 34.82 -37.69 -31.68
CA THR A 1064 34.39 -38.31 -30.42
C THR A 1064 34.53 -37.32 -29.29
N CYS A 1065 33.43 -36.98 -28.64
CA CYS A 1065 33.39 -36.14 -27.45
C CYS A 1065 33.33 -37.06 -26.21
N LEU A 1066 34.17 -36.75 -25.22
CA LEU A 1066 34.25 -37.46 -23.94
C LEU A 1066 34.13 -36.44 -22.83
N SER A 1067 33.26 -36.67 -21.85
CA SER A 1067 33.24 -35.95 -20.58
C SER A 1067 33.29 -36.93 -19.43
N GLU A 1068 34.12 -36.62 -18.43
CA GLU A 1068 34.38 -37.43 -17.25
C GLU A 1068 34.34 -36.56 -16.01
N ILE A 1069 33.68 -37.06 -14.96
CA ILE A 1069 33.62 -36.37 -13.66
C ILE A 1069 34.47 -37.14 -12.66
N TYR A 1070 35.38 -36.42 -12.01
CA TYR A 1070 36.22 -36.99 -10.95
C TYR A 1070 35.63 -36.60 -9.60
N GLU A 1071 34.87 -37.52 -9.03
CA GLU A 1071 34.44 -37.47 -7.64
C GLU A 1071 35.19 -38.55 -6.85
N SER A 1072 35.58 -38.25 -5.60
CA SER A 1072 36.43 -39.09 -4.74
C SER A 1072 35.92 -40.54 -4.52
N SER A 1073 34.74 -40.88 -5.01
CA SER A 1073 34.15 -42.23 -5.00
C SER A 1073 33.45 -42.69 -6.30
N ARG A 1074 33.38 -41.86 -7.37
CA ARG A 1074 32.70 -42.20 -8.63
C ARG A 1074 33.36 -41.52 -9.84
N SER A 1075 33.61 -42.30 -10.89
CA SER A 1075 33.98 -41.80 -12.22
C SER A 1075 32.90 -42.20 -13.21
N GLU A 1076 32.08 -41.24 -13.64
CA GLU A 1076 31.14 -41.44 -14.75
C GLU A 1076 31.80 -40.98 -16.04
N LEU A 1077 31.95 -41.90 -17.00
CA LEU A 1077 32.53 -41.66 -18.31
C LEU A 1077 31.41 -41.60 -19.33
N LEU A 1078 31.20 -40.41 -19.90
CA LEU A 1078 30.18 -40.15 -20.91
C LEU A 1078 30.87 -39.98 -22.24
N GLN A 1079 30.60 -40.89 -23.17
CA GLN A 1079 31.19 -40.90 -24.50
C GLN A 1079 30.09 -40.75 -25.56
N GLN A 1080 30.25 -39.78 -26.45
CA GLN A 1080 29.36 -39.58 -27.58
C GLN A 1080 30.15 -39.39 -28.87
N GLU A 1081 29.86 -40.22 -29.88
CA GLU A 1081 30.43 -40.09 -31.22
C GLU A 1081 29.49 -39.28 -32.12
N HIS A 1082 30.04 -38.28 -32.81
CA HIS A 1082 29.32 -37.39 -33.70
C HIS A 1082 29.83 -37.55 -35.12
N HIS A 1083 28.92 -37.82 -36.05
CA HIS A 1083 29.19 -37.77 -37.48
C HIS A 1083 29.18 -36.30 -37.94
N LEU A 1084 30.37 -35.77 -38.28
CA LEU A 1084 30.52 -34.36 -38.67
C LEU A 1084 29.99 -34.08 -40.08
N SER A 1085 29.71 -35.11 -40.87
CA SER A 1085 29.11 -35.00 -42.21
C SER A 1085 27.71 -34.40 -42.21
N ASP A 1086 26.97 -34.59 -41.11
CA ASP A 1086 25.54 -34.29 -41.02
C ASP A 1086 25.27 -32.93 -40.36
N LYS A 1087 26.33 -32.20 -40.02
CA LYS A 1087 26.27 -30.89 -39.35
C LYS A 1087 26.38 -29.76 -40.37
N PRO A 1088 25.70 -28.62 -40.13
CA PRO A 1088 25.76 -27.46 -41.02
C PRO A 1088 27.18 -26.91 -41.13
N ARG A 1089 27.52 -26.39 -42.31
CA ARG A 1089 28.86 -25.90 -42.67
C ARG A 1089 28.92 -24.39 -42.50
N ASP A 1090 30.09 -23.90 -42.11
CA ASP A 1090 30.34 -22.48 -41.83
C ASP A 1090 29.40 -21.87 -40.76
N GLU A 1091 28.78 -22.72 -39.92
CA GLU A 1091 27.93 -22.35 -38.80
C GLU A 1091 28.51 -22.92 -37.48
N TRP A 1092 28.19 -22.27 -36.35
CA TRP A 1092 28.53 -22.78 -35.03
C TRP A 1092 27.59 -23.92 -34.64
N VAL A 1093 28.17 -25.05 -34.25
CA VAL A 1093 27.47 -26.28 -33.89
C VAL A 1093 27.92 -26.72 -32.51
N GLN A 1094 26.97 -27.09 -31.66
CA GLN A 1094 27.23 -27.74 -30.38
C GLN A 1094 27.34 -29.26 -30.59
N LEU A 1095 28.48 -29.83 -30.23
CA LEU A 1095 28.70 -31.28 -30.16
C LEU A 1095 28.59 -31.71 -28.69
N SER A 1096 27.50 -32.39 -28.34
CA SER A 1096 27.26 -32.86 -26.99
C SER A 1096 28.32 -33.88 -26.55
N GLY A 1097 28.91 -33.68 -25.38
CA GLY A 1097 29.88 -34.56 -24.73
C GLY A 1097 29.26 -35.48 -23.68
N GLY A 1098 27.95 -35.40 -23.48
CA GLY A 1098 27.21 -36.14 -22.45
C GLY A 1098 26.51 -35.24 -21.44
N GLU A 1099 25.64 -35.87 -20.64
CA GLU A 1099 24.88 -35.23 -19.56
C GLU A 1099 25.30 -35.80 -18.22
N PHE A 1100 25.34 -34.95 -17.20
CA PHE A 1100 25.62 -35.38 -15.85
C PHE A 1100 24.76 -34.62 -14.83
N GLN A 1101 24.62 -35.19 -13.64
CA GLN A 1101 23.95 -34.53 -12.52
C GLN A 1101 25.00 -33.77 -11.69
N SER A 1102 24.81 -32.47 -11.46
CA SER A 1102 25.68 -31.73 -10.56
C SER A 1102 25.50 -32.21 -9.10
N PRO A 1103 26.56 -32.25 -8.29
CA PRO A 1103 26.51 -32.75 -6.92
C PRO A 1103 25.58 -31.92 -6.01
N LEU A 1104 24.99 -32.57 -5.00
CA LEU A 1104 24.06 -31.97 -4.01
C LEU A 1104 24.75 -30.93 -3.10
N PHE A 1105 26.02 -31.19 -2.76
CA PHE A 1105 26.89 -30.32 -1.98
C PHE A 1105 28.27 -30.31 -2.64
N SER A 1106 28.76 -29.13 -3.00
CA SER A 1106 30.05 -29.02 -3.67
C SER A 1106 31.18 -28.95 -2.66
N SER A 1107 31.91 -30.04 -2.46
CA SER A 1107 33.27 -29.92 -1.94
C SER A 1107 34.16 -29.22 -2.99
N ASP A 1108 35.18 -28.47 -2.56
CA ASP A 1108 36.15 -27.79 -3.44
C ASP A 1108 36.93 -28.75 -4.39
N SER A 1109 36.68 -30.06 -4.32
CA SER A 1109 37.49 -31.12 -4.91
C SER A 1109 36.94 -31.74 -6.19
N VAL A 1110 35.74 -31.36 -6.66
CA VAL A 1110 35.09 -32.01 -7.82
C VAL A 1110 35.40 -31.28 -9.12
N PHE A 1111 36.06 -31.99 -10.04
CA PHE A 1111 36.44 -31.48 -11.37
C PHE A 1111 35.72 -32.24 -12.49
N ILE A 1112 35.25 -31.49 -13.47
CA ILE A 1112 34.71 -32.01 -14.73
C ILE A 1112 35.80 -31.91 -15.78
N VAL A 1113 36.26 -33.04 -16.28
CA VAL A 1113 37.27 -33.14 -17.33
C VAL A 1113 36.58 -33.46 -18.64
N PHE A 1114 36.89 -32.71 -19.70
CA PHE A 1114 36.29 -32.90 -21.01
C PHE A 1114 37.37 -33.05 -22.06
N THR A 1115 37.14 -33.92 -23.04
CA THR A 1115 38.09 -34.28 -24.09
C THR A 1115 37.40 -34.43 -25.45
N LEU A 1116 37.89 -33.74 -26.48
CA LEU A 1116 37.47 -33.91 -27.88
C LEU A 1116 38.58 -34.61 -28.68
N ARG A 1117 38.25 -35.71 -29.38
CA ARG A 1117 39.18 -36.53 -30.17
C ARG A 1117 38.74 -36.65 -31.64
N LYS A 1118 39.67 -37.10 -32.50
CA LYS A 1118 39.48 -37.31 -33.96
C LYS A 1118 39.09 -36.03 -34.71
N ILE A 1119 39.70 -34.90 -34.34
CA ILE A 1119 39.37 -33.57 -34.91
C ILE A 1119 39.93 -33.43 -36.34
N PRO A 1120 39.11 -33.02 -37.33
CA PRO A 1120 39.60 -32.79 -38.69
C PRO A 1120 40.39 -31.48 -38.83
N VAL A 1121 41.33 -31.45 -39.78
CA VAL A 1121 42.06 -30.23 -40.16
C VAL A 1121 41.06 -29.16 -40.61
N GLY A 1122 41.22 -27.95 -40.09
CA GLY A 1122 40.35 -26.81 -40.38
C GLY A 1122 39.24 -26.59 -39.35
N LEU A 1123 38.94 -27.54 -38.46
CA LEU A 1123 37.94 -27.34 -37.41
C LEU A 1123 38.30 -26.12 -36.54
N VAL A 1124 37.34 -25.24 -36.33
CA VAL A 1124 37.46 -24.10 -35.42
C VAL A 1124 36.68 -24.42 -34.15
N ILE A 1125 37.30 -24.19 -32.98
CA ILE A 1125 36.71 -24.47 -31.68
C ILE A 1125 36.58 -23.14 -30.94
N GLN A 1126 35.36 -22.80 -30.55
CA GLN A 1126 35.07 -21.62 -29.73
C GLN A 1126 35.23 -21.90 -28.24
N GLY A 1127 34.87 -23.10 -27.78
CA GLY A 1127 34.94 -23.43 -26.35
C GLY A 1127 34.08 -24.61 -25.95
N VAL A 1128 33.92 -24.79 -24.64
CA VAL A 1128 33.06 -25.82 -24.04
C VAL A 1128 32.01 -25.16 -23.16
N VAL A 1129 30.74 -25.45 -23.44
CA VAL A 1129 29.59 -24.90 -22.73
C VAL A 1129 29.01 -25.90 -21.74
N PHE A 1130 28.58 -25.40 -20.59
CA PHE A 1130 27.84 -26.11 -19.55
C PHE A 1130 26.47 -25.45 -19.41
N GLU A 1131 25.43 -26.15 -19.87
CA GLU A 1131 24.04 -25.66 -19.86
C GLU A 1131 23.13 -26.66 -19.14
N PRO A 1132 22.16 -26.19 -18.34
CA PRO A 1132 21.25 -27.09 -17.63
C PRO A 1132 20.21 -27.67 -18.59
N LYS A 1133 20.04 -29.00 -18.54
CA LYS A 1133 19.05 -29.73 -19.31
C LYS A 1133 17.81 -29.95 -18.45
N LEU A 1134 16.72 -29.30 -18.81
CA LEU A 1134 15.45 -29.39 -18.09
C LEU A 1134 14.57 -30.41 -18.78
N GLU A 1135 14.13 -31.43 -18.04
CA GLU A 1135 13.10 -32.35 -18.52
C GLU A 1135 11.83 -31.55 -18.79
N VAL A 1136 11.29 -31.67 -20.00
CA VAL A 1136 9.93 -31.21 -20.29
C VAL A 1136 9.02 -32.12 -19.47
N ILE A 1137 8.61 -31.66 -18.29
CA ILE A 1137 7.48 -32.26 -17.59
C ILE A 1137 6.30 -32.07 -18.56
N ALA A 1138 5.83 -33.18 -19.14
CA ALA A 1138 4.66 -33.16 -20.01
C ALA A 1138 3.50 -32.50 -19.25
N PRO A 1139 2.69 -31.67 -19.93
CA PRO A 1139 1.71 -30.79 -19.30
C PRO A 1139 0.68 -31.51 -18.43
#